data_AF-A0A068VE22-F1
#
_entry.id   AF-A0A068VE22-F1
#
_cell.length_a   1.000
_cell.length_b   1.000
_cell.length_c   1.000
_cell.angle_alpha   90.00
_cell.angle_beta   90.00
_cell.angle_gamma   90.00
#
_symmetry.space_group_name_H-M   'P 1'
#
loop_
_entity.id
_entity.type
_entity.pdbx_description
1 polymer ?
#
loop_
_entity_poly.entity_id
_entity_poly.type
_entity_poly.pdbx_seq_one_letter_code
_entity_poly.pdbx_strand_id
1 'polypeptide(L)'
;MESAQLTQMEVNNTKIPPTEAGNRGLVFAVNGEKFEVAITDHSTTLLQFLRSHTRFKSPKLGCGEGGCGACVVVLSKYNPVLDRVEDFSVSSCLTLVCSVDGCSITTSEGLGNSKDGFHPIHERFAGFHASQCGYCTPGMCMSFFSALAKADKTNRPEPPPGFSKLTVSEAEKSIAGNLCRCTGYRPIADACKSFAADVDLEDLGINSFWRKGEPKEVKLRRLPSYTPDVRFNNYPEFLRGRSKSAKSLHFQNNSWYSPTTLEELESLLNSNATGDDMRIVVGNTGMGYYKELGNYNRYIDLRHVPELSMIRKNHQGIEIGAAVTISKVIEFLKEEGQVNSSSDGKQVFKKIADHMEKIASGFIRNSASIGGNLVMAQRKNFPSDIATVLLAVGSIVSITTGYNHERLTLEEFLARPPMDSRSLLFSVQIPFMEPKGNATSIASDSNLVFETYRAAPRPLGNALPYLNAAFLAVVSPHVKGVLINNIQLAFGAYGTKHAIRANKVEDYLFGKILSVNVLYEAVKLVKVAVVPDFGTSHAAYRTSLAATFLFQFLSPFINVGAAISGGLSDGFTGSLQEDSSRICNGSSIGQLTNSTSLSSAKQEVTSSREYYPVGEPMLKSGATIQASGEAQYVDDIPSPPNCLHGSFIYSTKPLARVKGVDLISNNQLSGVAALISYKDIPERGENVGSVAMLGFEPLFADDLTRCAGEPIALVVAEKQKSADLAANSALVKYDTENLDPPILTVEEAVERSSFFEVPAFLYPKQVGDFSKGMAEADYTILSAEIKLRSQYHFYMETQTALAVPDEDNCIVVHTSTQCPEYAHRTIAKCLGIPEHNVRVITRRVGGGFGGKAMRAIPVSIINIQIKVSVNVFVLCED
;
A
#
# COMPACT_ATOMS: atom_id res chain seq x y z
N MET A 1 24.03 -13.39 -42.19
CA MET A 1 23.66 -12.11 -42.83
C MET A 1 22.49 -12.41 -43.75
N GLU A 2 21.28 -12.17 -43.28
CA GLU A 2 20.11 -11.88 -44.13
C GLU A 2 19.03 -11.33 -43.20
N SER A 3 18.62 -10.11 -43.52
CA SER A 3 17.77 -9.23 -42.72
C SER A 3 16.29 -9.56 -42.95
N ALA A 4 15.62 -10.09 -41.94
CA ALA A 4 14.16 -10.13 -41.93
C ALA A 4 13.64 -8.74 -41.53
N GLN A 5 13.09 -8.02 -42.51
CA GLN A 5 12.42 -6.73 -42.33
C GLN A 5 11.18 -6.92 -41.44
N LEU A 6 11.19 -6.27 -40.27
CA LEU A 6 9.98 -6.03 -39.48
C LEU A 6 9.12 -5.00 -40.22
N THR A 7 8.03 -5.47 -40.81
CA THR A 7 6.97 -4.63 -41.36
C THR A 7 6.35 -3.80 -40.22
N GLN A 8 6.44 -2.48 -40.35
CA GLN A 8 5.70 -1.53 -39.53
C GLN A 8 4.20 -1.79 -39.75
N MET A 9 3.51 -2.33 -38.73
CA MET A 9 2.05 -2.26 -38.69
C MET A 9 1.67 -0.79 -38.45
N GLU A 10 1.10 -0.17 -39.48
CA GLU A 10 0.45 1.13 -39.36
C GLU A 10 -0.61 1.07 -38.25
N VAL A 11 -0.47 1.97 -37.29
CA VAL A 11 -1.46 2.19 -36.25
C VAL A 11 -2.71 2.75 -36.92
N ASN A 12 -3.75 1.91 -37.05
CA ASN A 12 -5.07 2.38 -37.45
C ASN A 12 -5.58 3.37 -36.40
N ASN A 13 -5.44 4.67 -36.70
CA ASN A 13 -6.18 5.76 -36.08
C ASN A 13 -7.68 5.51 -36.29
N THR A 14 -8.30 4.78 -35.38
CA THR A 14 -9.75 4.63 -35.32
C THR A 14 -10.33 6.00 -34.95
N LYS A 15 -10.75 6.75 -35.97
CA LYS A 15 -11.63 7.91 -35.80
C LYS A 15 -12.95 7.42 -35.20
N ILE A 16 -13.16 7.77 -33.93
CA ILE A 16 -14.44 7.61 -33.24
C ILE A 16 -15.45 8.59 -33.89
N PRO A 17 -16.72 8.20 -34.14
CA PRO A 17 -17.71 9.08 -34.72
C PRO A 17 -17.97 10.32 -33.84
N PRO A 18 -18.26 11.50 -34.42
CA PRO A 18 -18.54 12.71 -33.66
C PRO A 18 -19.82 12.51 -32.82
N THR A 19 -19.72 12.77 -31.52
CA THR A 19 -20.84 12.74 -30.57
C THR A 19 -21.82 13.87 -30.81
N GLU A 20 -23.11 13.57 -30.65
CA GLU A 20 -24.19 14.56 -30.54
C GLU A 20 -23.86 15.60 -29.45
N ALA A 21 -24.30 16.83 -29.69
CA ALA A 21 -23.98 18.01 -28.90
C ALA A 21 -24.46 17.88 -27.45
N GLY A 22 -23.55 17.47 -26.55
CA GLY A 22 -23.80 17.43 -25.11
C GLY A 22 -22.74 16.68 -24.29
N ASN A 23 -22.08 15.66 -24.87
CA ASN A 23 -21.14 14.80 -24.13
C ASN A 23 -19.68 15.07 -24.56
N ARG A 24 -18.94 15.89 -23.80
CA ARG A 24 -17.52 16.18 -24.09
C ARG A 24 -16.62 15.14 -23.41
N GLY A 25 -15.73 14.51 -24.17
CA GLY A 25 -14.76 13.52 -23.67
C GLY A 25 -13.72 14.08 -22.70
N LEU A 26 -13.12 13.19 -21.91
CA LEU A 26 -11.98 13.49 -21.01
C LEU A 26 -10.73 13.77 -21.82
N VAL A 27 -9.95 14.77 -21.41
CA VAL A 27 -8.72 15.17 -22.09
C VAL A 27 -7.56 15.26 -21.10
N PHE A 28 -6.54 14.45 -21.32
CA PHE A 28 -5.32 14.40 -20.50
C PHE A 28 -4.11 14.04 -21.37
N ALA A 29 -2.91 14.04 -20.79
CA ALA A 29 -1.70 13.63 -21.48
C ALA A 29 -1.05 12.41 -20.80
N VAL A 30 -0.47 11.49 -21.56
CA VAL A 30 0.40 10.43 -21.03
C VAL A 30 1.76 10.53 -21.73
N ASN A 31 2.82 10.75 -20.95
CA ASN A 31 4.18 10.98 -21.46
C ASN A 31 4.23 12.07 -22.56
N GLY A 32 3.43 13.13 -22.41
CA GLY A 32 3.30 14.23 -23.37
C GLY A 32 2.33 13.98 -24.54
N GLU A 33 1.92 12.74 -24.77
CA GLU A 33 0.93 12.39 -25.81
C GLU A 33 -0.49 12.72 -25.36
N LYS A 34 -1.27 13.38 -26.22
CA LYS A 34 -2.65 13.80 -25.94
C LYS A 34 -3.63 12.63 -26.09
N PHE A 35 -4.49 12.42 -25.09
CA PHE A 35 -5.59 11.47 -25.13
C PHE A 35 -6.92 12.20 -24.99
N GLU A 36 -7.85 11.93 -25.89
CA GLU A 36 -9.26 12.34 -25.81
C GLU A 36 -10.13 11.08 -25.74
N VAL A 37 -10.77 10.84 -24.59
CA VAL A 37 -11.42 9.56 -24.29
C VAL A 37 -12.86 9.78 -23.87
N ALA A 38 -13.78 9.09 -24.55
CA ALA A 38 -15.15 8.91 -24.07
C ALA A 38 -15.20 7.68 -23.16
N ILE A 39 -15.31 7.89 -21.84
CA ILE A 39 -15.37 6.78 -20.88
C ILE A 39 -16.80 6.29 -20.72
N THR A 40 -16.95 4.97 -20.90
CA THR A 40 -18.21 4.25 -20.69
C THR A 40 -18.31 3.62 -19.30
N ASP A 41 -17.19 3.26 -18.66
CA ASP A 41 -17.14 2.76 -17.28
C ASP A 41 -16.34 3.71 -16.36
N HIS A 42 -17.06 4.44 -15.52
CA HIS A 42 -16.52 5.45 -14.60
C HIS A 42 -15.68 4.90 -13.44
N SER A 43 -15.70 3.58 -13.24
CA SER A 43 -14.83 2.90 -12.27
C SER A 43 -13.48 2.47 -12.84
N THR A 44 -13.24 2.70 -14.14
CA THR A 44 -11.97 2.35 -14.79
C THR A 44 -10.80 3.04 -14.07
N THR A 45 -9.82 2.24 -13.64
CA THR A 45 -8.61 2.74 -13.00
C THR A 45 -7.60 3.24 -14.03
N LEU A 46 -6.75 4.17 -13.64
CA LEU A 46 -5.67 4.69 -14.49
C LEU A 46 -4.72 3.55 -14.91
N LEU A 47 -4.43 2.61 -14.00
CA LEU A 47 -3.62 1.44 -14.34
C LEU A 47 -4.26 0.61 -15.45
N GLN A 48 -5.56 0.31 -15.34
CA GLN A 48 -6.29 -0.43 -16.36
C GLN A 48 -6.29 0.32 -17.69
N PHE A 49 -6.49 1.64 -17.69
CA PHE A 49 -6.43 2.44 -18.91
C PHE A 49 -5.04 2.38 -19.57
N LEU A 50 -3.98 2.65 -18.81
CA LEU A 50 -2.61 2.61 -19.33
C LEU A 50 -2.28 1.24 -19.92
N ARG A 51 -2.61 0.17 -19.19
CA ARG A 51 -2.29 -1.21 -19.60
C ARG A 51 -3.21 -1.79 -20.67
N SER A 52 -4.44 -1.32 -20.85
CA SER A 52 -5.36 -1.90 -21.85
C SER A 52 -5.55 -1.01 -23.08
N HIS A 53 -5.42 0.31 -22.96
CA HIS A 53 -5.74 1.27 -24.02
C HIS A 53 -4.52 2.03 -24.55
N THR A 54 -3.34 1.84 -23.94
CA THR A 54 -2.11 2.49 -24.39
C THR A 54 -0.97 1.49 -24.55
N ARG A 55 0.13 1.92 -25.16
CA ARG A 55 1.38 1.14 -25.24
C ARG A 55 2.23 1.18 -23.96
N PHE A 56 1.89 2.03 -23.00
CA PHE A 56 2.69 2.25 -21.79
C PHE A 56 2.35 1.19 -20.72
N LYS A 57 3.27 0.26 -20.47
CA LYS A 57 3.09 -0.90 -19.59
C LYS A 57 4.00 -0.86 -18.36
N SER A 58 4.83 0.17 -18.16
CA SER A 58 5.74 0.22 -17.01
C SER A 58 5.02 0.20 -15.67
N PRO A 59 3.83 0.81 -15.48
CA PRO A 59 3.07 0.61 -14.26
C PRO A 59 2.56 -0.84 -14.20
N LYS A 60 2.95 -1.56 -13.15
CA LYS A 60 2.63 -3.00 -13.00
C LYS A 60 1.56 -3.23 -11.93
N LEU A 61 0.71 -4.23 -12.15
CA LEU A 61 -0.27 -4.66 -11.15
C LEU A 61 0.36 -5.69 -10.20
N GLY A 62 0.79 -5.25 -9.01
CA GLY A 62 1.33 -6.15 -7.99
C GLY A 62 0.34 -6.53 -6.88
N CYS A 63 -0.51 -5.58 -6.46
CA CYS A 63 -1.39 -5.76 -5.28
C CYS A 63 -2.78 -5.13 -5.40
N GLY A 64 -3.07 -4.29 -6.41
CA GLY A 64 -4.41 -3.70 -6.59
C GLY A 64 -4.97 -2.89 -5.41
N GLU A 65 -4.15 -2.59 -4.40
CA GLU A 65 -4.59 -1.98 -3.13
C GLU A 65 -3.74 -0.80 -2.68
N GLY A 66 -2.75 -0.40 -3.48
CA GLY A 66 -1.85 0.70 -3.15
C GLY A 66 -0.77 0.37 -2.12
N GLY A 67 -0.64 -0.88 -1.66
CA GLY A 67 0.37 -1.29 -0.68
C GLY A 67 1.77 -1.54 -1.24
N CYS A 68 1.91 -1.91 -2.52
CA CYS A 68 3.20 -2.36 -3.08
C CYS A 68 3.99 -1.30 -3.86
N GLY A 69 3.35 -0.26 -4.38
CA GLY A 69 4.00 0.79 -5.17
C GLY A 69 4.50 0.38 -6.58
N ALA A 70 4.18 -0.81 -7.10
CA ALA A 70 4.59 -1.23 -8.45
C ALA A 70 3.89 -0.46 -9.59
N CYS A 71 2.75 0.17 -9.30
CA CYS A 71 1.93 0.93 -10.25
C CYS A 71 2.08 2.45 -10.08
N VAL A 72 3.13 2.94 -9.43
CA VAL A 72 3.31 4.37 -9.16
C VAL A 72 3.56 5.12 -10.48
N VAL A 73 2.87 6.24 -10.63
CA VAL A 73 3.05 7.23 -11.71
C VAL A 73 3.10 8.62 -11.11
N VAL A 74 3.60 9.61 -11.85
CA VAL A 74 3.54 11.02 -11.45
C VAL A 74 2.41 11.72 -12.20
N LEU A 75 1.56 12.44 -11.47
CA LEU A 75 0.57 13.34 -12.01
C LEU A 75 1.05 14.78 -11.87
N SER A 76 0.97 15.52 -12.97
CA SER A 76 1.19 16.95 -13.03
C SER A 76 -0.14 17.65 -13.29
N LYS A 77 -0.51 18.61 -12.44
CA LYS A 77 -1.74 19.41 -12.56
C LYS A 77 -1.41 20.89 -12.53
N TYR A 78 -1.97 21.66 -13.46
CA TYR A 78 -1.82 23.11 -13.49
C TYR A 78 -2.85 23.80 -12.59
N ASN A 79 -2.37 24.67 -11.73
CA ASN A 79 -3.17 25.55 -10.88
C ASN A 79 -3.26 26.93 -11.56
N PRO A 80 -4.41 27.31 -12.14
CA PRO A 80 -4.55 28.58 -12.86
C PRO A 80 -4.54 29.81 -11.94
N VAL A 81 -4.82 29.65 -10.64
CA VAL A 81 -4.81 30.75 -9.66
C VAL A 81 -3.38 31.13 -9.29
N LEU A 82 -2.53 30.11 -9.06
CA LEU A 82 -1.13 30.32 -8.69
C LEU A 82 -0.17 30.38 -9.89
N ASP A 83 -0.69 30.14 -11.10
CA ASP A 83 0.08 29.97 -12.34
C ASP A 83 1.26 28.98 -12.20
N ARG A 84 1.00 27.85 -11.54
CA ARG A 84 2.03 26.85 -11.19
C ARG A 84 1.58 25.43 -11.50
N VAL A 85 2.55 24.55 -11.73
CA VAL A 85 2.31 23.11 -11.94
C VAL A 85 2.68 22.37 -10.65
N GLU A 86 1.70 21.69 -10.08
CA GLU A 86 1.87 20.79 -8.93
C GLU A 86 2.13 19.37 -9.45
N ASP A 87 3.22 18.75 -8.97
CA ASP A 87 3.57 17.36 -9.30
C ASP A 87 3.46 16.50 -8.05
N PHE A 88 2.83 15.34 -8.18
CA PHE A 88 2.73 14.38 -7.08
C PHE A 88 2.59 12.96 -7.61
N SER A 89 3.21 12.02 -6.91
CA SER A 89 3.08 10.59 -7.20
C SER A 89 1.73 10.04 -6.70
N VAL A 90 1.17 9.08 -7.45
CA VAL A 90 -0.07 8.39 -7.10
C VAL A 90 0.01 6.89 -7.40
N SER A 91 -0.84 6.11 -6.72
CA SER A 91 -1.07 4.70 -7.07
C SER A 91 -2.09 4.59 -8.21
N SER A 92 -1.64 4.33 -9.44
CA SER A 92 -2.54 4.25 -10.60
C SER A 92 -3.60 3.14 -10.51
N CYS A 93 -3.40 2.11 -9.68
CA CYS A 93 -4.41 1.08 -9.44
C CYS A 93 -5.62 1.55 -8.62
N LEU A 94 -5.52 2.70 -7.93
CA LEU A 94 -6.62 3.28 -7.15
C LEU A 94 -7.13 4.59 -7.77
N THR A 95 -6.32 5.29 -8.56
CA THR A 95 -6.73 6.50 -9.28
C THR A 95 -7.73 6.14 -10.39
N LEU A 96 -8.90 6.79 -10.41
CA LEU A 96 -9.89 6.62 -11.48
C LEU A 96 -9.53 7.50 -12.69
N VAL A 97 -9.77 7.04 -13.91
CA VAL A 97 -9.44 7.82 -15.11
C VAL A 97 -10.27 9.10 -15.21
N CYS A 98 -11.54 9.06 -14.81
CA CYS A 98 -12.38 10.28 -14.74
C CYS A 98 -11.80 11.34 -13.82
N SER A 99 -10.95 10.94 -12.86
CA SER A 99 -10.36 11.82 -11.88
C SER A 99 -9.14 12.59 -12.40
N VAL A 100 -8.65 12.28 -13.62
CA VAL A 100 -7.41 12.84 -14.20
C VAL A 100 -7.65 13.79 -15.38
N ASP A 101 -8.89 14.29 -15.59
CA ASP A 101 -9.14 15.32 -16.61
C ASP A 101 -8.19 16.52 -16.40
N GLY A 102 -7.61 17.00 -17.48
CA GLY A 102 -6.65 18.10 -17.43
C GLY A 102 -5.30 17.74 -16.78
N CYS A 103 -5.01 16.49 -16.45
CA CYS A 103 -3.71 16.12 -15.88
C CYS A 103 -2.71 15.67 -16.97
N SER A 104 -1.42 15.80 -16.68
CA SER A 104 -0.35 15.14 -17.43
C SER A 104 0.21 13.99 -16.60
N ILE A 105 0.25 12.79 -17.15
CA ILE A 105 0.71 11.57 -16.50
C ILE A 105 2.10 11.23 -17.03
N THR A 106 3.06 11.02 -16.13
CA THR A 106 4.41 10.54 -16.45
C THR A 106 4.60 9.14 -15.89
N THR A 107 5.05 8.22 -16.74
CA THR A 107 5.38 6.82 -16.44
C THR A 107 6.88 6.58 -16.60
N SER A 108 7.39 5.40 -16.24
CA SER A 108 8.85 5.15 -16.31
C SER A 108 9.37 5.17 -17.74
N GLU A 109 8.59 4.70 -18.73
CA GLU A 109 9.00 4.80 -20.15
C GLU A 109 9.01 6.26 -20.63
N GLY A 110 8.22 7.12 -19.98
CA GLY A 110 8.18 8.54 -20.25
C GLY A 110 9.45 9.26 -19.83
N LEU A 111 10.17 8.75 -18.82
CA LEU A 111 11.44 9.32 -18.38
C LEU A 111 12.56 9.12 -19.41
N GLY A 112 12.52 7.99 -20.12
CA GLY A 112 13.53 7.54 -21.06
C GLY A 112 13.34 6.07 -21.43
N ASN A 113 13.90 5.65 -22.55
CA ASN A 113 13.73 4.30 -23.10
C ASN A 113 14.88 3.96 -24.07
N SER A 114 14.88 2.74 -24.62
CA SER A 114 15.92 2.28 -25.54
C SER A 114 16.02 3.08 -26.84
N LYS A 115 14.95 3.77 -27.26
CA LYS A 115 14.90 4.58 -28.48
C LYS A 115 15.36 6.02 -28.25
N ASP A 116 14.89 6.65 -27.18
CA ASP A 116 15.09 8.08 -26.91
C ASP A 116 16.28 8.36 -25.97
N GLY A 117 16.88 7.30 -25.43
CA GLY A 117 17.91 7.35 -24.39
C GLY A 117 17.30 7.11 -23.01
N PHE A 118 18.04 6.41 -22.17
CA PHE A 118 17.63 6.11 -20.80
C PHE A 118 17.82 7.32 -19.89
N HIS A 119 16.91 7.47 -18.91
CA HIS A 119 17.09 8.47 -17.87
C HIS A 119 18.22 8.03 -16.91
N PRO A 120 18.98 8.96 -16.29
CA PRO A 120 20.01 8.61 -15.31
C PRO A 120 19.51 7.73 -14.17
N ILE A 121 18.22 7.81 -13.81
CA ILE A 121 17.59 6.88 -12.85
C ILE A 121 17.67 5.44 -13.34
N HIS A 122 17.31 5.18 -14.60
CA HIS A 122 17.34 3.83 -15.17
C HIS A 122 18.77 3.29 -15.22
N GLU A 123 19.71 4.11 -15.65
CA GLU A 123 21.12 3.75 -15.77
C GLU A 123 21.76 3.48 -14.40
N ARG A 124 21.55 4.37 -13.43
CA ARG A 124 22.07 4.18 -12.07
C ARG A 124 21.40 3.00 -11.37
N PHE A 125 20.09 2.79 -11.51
CA PHE A 125 19.44 1.60 -10.97
C PHE A 125 20.02 0.31 -11.56
N ALA A 126 20.29 0.30 -12.87
CA ALA A 126 20.95 -0.84 -13.50
C ALA A 126 22.37 -1.03 -12.92
N GLY A 127 23.19 0.02 -12.94
CA GLY A 127 24.61 -0.05 -12.56
C GLY A 127 24.87 -0.32 -11.07
N PHE A 128 23.95 0.06 -10.19
CA PHE A 128 23.99 -0.30 -8.76
C PHE A 128 23.37 -1.67 -8.45
N HIS A 129 22.96 -2.42 -9.48
CA HIS A 129 22.30 -3.72 -9.34
C HIS A 129 20.97 -3.64 -8.55
N ALA A 130 20.26 -2.52 -8.69
CA ALA A 130 18.99 -2.23 -8.02
C ALA A 130 17.78 -2.96 -8.63
N SER A 131 18.00 -3.84 -9.62
CA SER A 131 16.96 -4.61 -10.29
C SER A 131 17.36 -6.08 -10.45
N GLN A 132 16.55 -6.98 -9.88
CA GLN A 132 16.67 -8.44 -10.09
C GLN A 132 15.53 -8.95 -10.99
N CYS A 133 14.39 -9.36 -10.41
CA CYS A 133 13.23 -9.81 -11.21
C CYS A 133 12.68 -8.69 -12.10
N GLY A 134 12.77 -7.43 -11.64
CA GLY A 134 12.49 -6.21 -12.40
C GLY A 134 11.05 -5.69 -12.30
N TYR A 135 10.13 -6.41 -11.64
CA TYR A 135 8.71 -6.07 -11.69
C TYR A 135 8.36 -4.82 -10.87
N CYS A 136 9.03 -4.61 -9.73
CA CYS A 136 8.84 -3.42 -8.90
C CYS A 136 9.64 -2.19 -9.38
N THR A 137 10.64 -2.41 -10.25
CA THR A 137 11.66 -1.40 -10.58
C THR A 137 11.06 -0.13 -11.19
N PRO A 138 10.09 -0.19 -12.13
CA PRO A 138 9.49 1.04 -12.66
C PRO A 138 8.79 1.90 -11.60
N GLY A 139 8.06 1.26 -10.68
CA GLY A 139 7.41 1.97 -9.57
C GLY A 139 8.41 2.62 -8.61
N MET A 140 9.57 1.99 -8.38
CA MET A 140 10.67 2.59 -7.61
C MET A 140 11.24 3.82 -8.33
N CYS A 141 11.47 3.73 -9.65
CA CYS A 141 11.96 4.84 -10.46
C CYS A 141 10.99 6.03 -10.40
N MET A 142 9.68 5.79 -10.47
CA MET A 142 8.68 6.86 -10.42
C MET A 142 8.53 7.50 -9.04
N SER A 143 8.59 6.72 -7.95
CA SER A 143 8.62 7.27 -6.59
C SER A 143 9.84 8.17 -6.39
N PHE A 144 11.01 7.71 -6.84
CA PHE A 144 12.25 8.48 -6.71
C PHE A 144 12.25 9.72 -7.61
N PHE A 145 11.77 9.60 -8.85
CA PHE A 145 11.59 10.74 -9.75
C PHE A 145 10.66 11.81 -9.16
N SER A 146 9.58 11.40 -8.50
CA SER A 146 8.68 12.34 -7.78
C SER A 146 9.43 13.13 -6.70
N ALA A 147 10.39 12.52 -6.00
CA ALA A 147 11.20 13.20 -4.99
C ALA A 147 12.21 14.17 -5.62
N LEU A 148 12.87 13.76 -6.71
CA LEU A 148 13.78 14.62 -7.49
C LEU A 148 13.05 15.86 -8.02
N ALA A 149 11.91 15.68 -8.69
CA ALA A 149 11.09 16.77 -9.23
C ALA A 149 10.63 17.75 -8.14
N LYS A 150 10.30 17.25 -6.95
CA LYS A 150 9.97 18.10 -5.79
C LYS A 150 11.19 18.89 -5.31
N ALA A 151 12.35 18.24 -5.19
CA ALA A 151 13.59 18.87 -4.73
C ALA A 151 14.08 19.97 -5.71
N ASP A 152 13.96 19.73 -7.01
CA ASP A 152 14.38 20.67 -8.05
C ASP A 152 13.59 21.99 -8.01
N LYS A 153 12.34 21.95 -7.52
CA LYS A 153 11.49 23.13 -7.32
C LYS A 153 11.74 23.88 -6.00
N THR A 154 12.65 23.40 -5.15
CA THR A 154 12.95 24.08 -3.88
C THR A 154 13.97 25.21 -4.05
N ASN A 155 13.91 26.20 -3.16
CA ASN A 155 14.87 27.31 -3.08
C ASN A 155 16.20 26.91 -2.40
N ARG A 156 16.55 25.63 -2.36
CA ARG A 156 17.82 25.15 -1.79
C ARG A 156 18.99 25.53 -2.70
N PRO A 157 20.22 25.64 -2.15
CA PRO A 157 21.43 25.88 -2.94
C PRO A 157 21.58 24.88 -4.08
N GLU A 158 22.17 25.32 -5.19
CA GLU A 158 22.44 24.43 -6.32
C GLU A 158 23.42 23.32 -5.92
N PRO A 159 23.15 22.06 -6.27
CA PRO A 159 23.99 20.93 -5.93
C PRO A 159 25.24 20.88 -6.83
N PRO A 160 26.22 20.03 -6.51
CA PRO A 160 27.32 19.76 -7.44
C PRO A 160 26.81 19.27 -8.81
N PRO A 161 27.52 19.56 -9.93
CA PRO A 161 27.10 19.11 -11.26
C PRO A 161 26.89 17.59 -11.32
N GLY A 162 25.75 17.17 -11.85
CA GLY A 162 25.38 15.75 -11.96
C GLY A 162 24.61 15.19 -10.76
N PHE A 163 24.26 16.02 -9.77
CA PHE A 163 23.52 15.66 -8.55
C PHE A 163 22.24 16.49 -8.40
N SER A 164 21.37 16.10 -7.47
CA SER A 164 20.10 16.76 -7.11
C SER A 164 20.20 17.48 -5.77
N LYS A 165 19.24 18.37 -5.50
CA LYS A 165 19.04 19.10 -4.23
C LYS A 165 18.53 18.23 -3.06
N LEU A 166 18.35 16.93 -3.29
CA LEU A 166 17.99 15.96 -2.24
C LEU A 166 19.13 15.73 -1.27
N THR A 167 18.80 15.50 0.00
CA THR A 167 19.74 14.89 0.95
C THR A 167 19.76 13.36 0.83
N VAL A 168 20.80 12.71 1.33
CA VAL A 168 20.92 11.24 1.39
C VAL A 168 19.71 10.62 2.12
N SER A 169 19.24 11.27 3.18
CA SER A 169 18.06 10.83 3.95
C SER A 169 16.77 10.92 3.14
N GLU A 170 16.57 12.01 2.41
CA GLU A 170 15.39 12.18 1.56
C GLU A 170 15.41 11.21 0.37
N ALA A 171 16.58 10.97 -0.22
CA ALA A 171 16.76 10.00 -1.29
C ALA A 171 16.41 8.58 -0.83
N GLU A 172 16.89 8.14 0.34
CA GLU A 172 16.54 6.82 0.90
C GLU A 172 15.05 6.73 1.30
N LYS A 173 14.49 7.78 1.93
CA LYS A 173 13.08 7.82 2.35
C LYS A 173 12.10 7.82 1.17
N SER A 174 12.51 8.30 0.00
CA SER A 174 11.66 8.43 -1.19
C SER A 174 11.04 7.11 -1.67
N ILE A 175 11.72 5.97 -1.44
CA ILE A 175 11.29 4.63 -1.86
C ILE A 175 10.65 3.81 -0.73
N ALA A 176 10.52 4.36 0.47
CA ALA A 176 10.03 3.64 1.64
C ALA A 176 8.58 3.12 1.47
N GLY A 177 7.82 3.69 0.54
CA GLY A 177 6.46 3.26 0.20
C GLY A 177 6.37 2.11 -0.80
N ASN A 178 7.49 1.68 -1.40
CA ASN A 178 7.54 0.69 -2.46
C ASN A 178 8.05 -0.64 -1.93
N LEU A 179 7.46 -1.75 -2.35
CA LEU A 179 7.88 -3.09 -1.95
C LEU A 179 8.79 -3.74 -3.01
N CYS A 180 9.83 -4.41 -2.54
CA CYS A 180 10.67 -5.30 -3.33
C CYS A 180 10.91 -6.61 -2.57
N ARG A 181 10.65 -7.75 -3.23
CA ARG A 181 10.87 -9.08 -2.65
C ARG A 181 12.27 -9.66 -2.94
N CYS A 182 13.02 -9.08 -3.88
CA CYS A 182 14.25 -9.69 -4.41
C CYS A 182 15.54 -9.06 -3.86
N THR A 183 15.63 -7.72 -3.83
CA THR A 183 16.93 -7.02 -3.71
C THR A 183 17.39 -6.78 -2.28
N GLY A 184 16.51 -6.94 -1.29
CA GLY A 184 16.78 -6.53 0.09
C GLY A 184 16.95 -5.01 0.25
N TYR A 185 16.47 -4.21 -0.71
CA TYR A 185 16.50 -2.73 -0.75
C TYR A 185 17.87 -2.06 -0.81
N ARG A 186 18.94 -2.61 -0.23
CA ARG A 186 20.28 -2.02 -0.20
C ARG A 186 20.72 -1.41 -1.55
N PRO A 187 20.77 -2.17 -2.68
CA PRO A 187 21.21 -1.58 -3.95
C PRO A 187 20.26 -0.49 -4.48
N ILE A 188 18.97 -0.55 -4.13
CA ILE A 188 17.99 0.49 -4.51
C ILE A 188 18.26 1.77 -3.72
N ALA A 189 18.47 1.65 -2.41
CA ALA A 189 18.82 2.78 -1.56
C ALA A 189 20.12 3.44 -2.02
N ASP A 190 21.17 2.66 -2.32
CA ASP A 190 22.44 3.19 -2.82
C ASP A 190 22.30 3.90 -4.17
N ALA A 191 21.49 3.33 -5.08
CA ALA A 191 21.18 3.97 -6.36
C ALA A 191 20.50 5.34 -6.15
N CYS A 192 19.54 5.44 -5.23
CA CYS A 192 18.87 6.70 -4.91
C CYS A 192 19.83 7.70 -4.24
N LYS A 193 20.59 7.24 -3.23
CA LYS A 193 21.58 8.05 -2.50
C LYS A 193 22.65 8.64 -3.42
N SER A 194 23.01 7.93 -4.50
CA SER A 194 23.97 8.43 -5.50
C SER A 194 23.60 9.78 -6.14
N PHE A 195 22.34 10.20 -6.09
CA PHE A 195 21.89 11.49 -6.62
C PHE A 195 21.95 12.62 -5.59
N ALA A 196 22.09 12.34 -4.30
CA ALA A 196 21.99 13.35 -3.26
C ALA A 196 23.19 14.32 -3.27
N ALA A 197 22.95 15.57 -2.86
CA ALA A 197 23.98 16.61 -2.84
C ALA A 197 25.08 16.35 -1.80
N ASP A 198 24.73 15.69 -0.71
CA ASP A 198 25.55 15.39 0.46
C ASP A 198 26.05 13.93 0.50
N VAL A 199 26.01 13.21 -0.64
CA VAL A 199 26.44 11.81 -0.70
C VAL A 199 27.95 11.65 -0.63
N ASP A 200 28.40 10.69 0.18
CA ASP A 200 29.73 10.10 0.02
C ASP A 200 29.64 8.88 -0.90
N LEU A 201 30.25 8.97 -2.09
CA LEU A 201 30.24 7.88 -3.07
C LEU A 201 31.05 6.65 -2.61
N GLU A 202 31.94 6.79 -1.63
CA GLU A 202 32.69 5.66 -1.05
C GLU A 202 31.82 4.83 -0.09
N ASP A 203 30.74 5.40 0.43
CA ASP A 203 29.79 4.72 1.31
C ASP A 203 28.75 3.90 0.54
N LEU A 204 28.68 4.08 -0.79
CA LEU A 204 27.78 3.32 -1.64
C LEU A 204 28.37 1.93 -1.97
N GLY A 205 27.51 0.92 -2.01
CA GLY A 205 27.93 -0.46 -2.25
C GLY A 205 28.39 -0.75 -3.69
N ILE A 206 28.54 -2.04 -3.97
CA ILE A 206 29.03 -2.55 -5.25
C ILE A 206 28.19 -2.03 -6.41
N ASN A 207 28.87 -1.57 -7.46
CA ASN A 207 28.28 -1.03 -8.67
C ASN A 207 29.20 -1.21 -9.89
N SER A 208 28.68 -0.92 -11.08
CA SER A 208 29.40 -1.06 -12.36
C SER A 208 30.13 0.21 -12.83
N PHE A 209 30.09 1.30 -12.06
CA PHE A 209 30.61 2.60 -12.48
C PHE A 209 32.06 2.83 -12.00
N TRP A 210 32.41 2.37 -10.81
CA TRP A 210 33.77 2.53 -10.25
C TRP A 210 34.17 1.40 -9.32
N ARG A 211 35.46 1.41 -8.95
CA ARG A 211 36.02 0.57 -7.87
C ARG A 211 36.40 1.42 -6.65
N LYS A 212 36.37 0.81 -5.47
CA LYS A 212 36.81 1.46 -4.22
C LYS A 212 38.26 1.93 -4.36
N GLY A 213 38.54 3.15 -3.93
CA GLY A 213 39.88 3.76 -4.03
C GLY A 213 40.25 4.37 -5.38
N GLU A 214 39.39 4.29 -6.42
CA GLU A 214 39.61 5.08 -7.64
C GLU A 214 39.47 6.60 -7.35
N PRO A 215 40.19 7.49 -8.06
CA PRO A 215 40.07 8.94 -7.87
C PRO A 215 38.63 9.45 -8.06
N LYS A 216 38.22 10.46 -7.29
CA LYS A 216 36.85 11.01 -7.32
C LYS A 216 36.45 11.48 -8.71
N GLU A 217 37.38 12.04 -9.47
CA GLU A 217 37.16 12.54 -10.84
C GLU A 217 36.79 11.40 -11.80
N VAL A 218 37.36 10.21 -11.61
CA VAL A 218 37.06 9.02 -12.42
C VAL A 218 35.65 8.52 -12.11
N LYS A 219 35.29 8.47 -10.82
CA LYS A 219 33.94 8.09 -10.39
C LYS A 219 32.88 9.00 -10.99
N LEU A 220 33.08 10.31 -10.88
CA LEU A 220 32.15 11.33 -11.38
C LEU A 220 31.98 11.29 -12.89
N ARG A 221 33.04 10.98 -13.65
CA ARG A 221 32.96 10.85 -15.12
C ARG A 221 32.20 9.61 -15.58
N ARG A 222 32.20 8.52 -14.81
CA ARG A 222 31.54 7.26 -15.17
C ARG A 222 30.11 7.16 -14.62
N LEU A 223 29.78 7.91 -13.58
CA LEU A 223 28.43 7.99 -13.02
C LEU A 223 27.52 8.77 -14.01
N PRO A 224 26.38 8.20 -14.45
CA PRO A 224 25.44 8.90 -15.32
C PRO A 224 24.97 10.24 -14.72
N SER A 225 25.26 11.36 -15.38
CA SER A 225 25.01 12.70 -14.82
C SER A 225 23.51 13.02 -14.74
N TYR A 226 23.04 13.51 -13.59
CA TYR A 226 21.68 14.05 -13.46
C TYR A 226 21.67 15.55 -13.70
N THR A 227 20.78 15.98 -14.59
CA THR A 227 20.40 17.39 -14.72
C THR A 227 18.88 17.46 -14.75
N PRO A 228 18.25 18.41 -14.03
CA PRO A 228 16.80 18.57 -14.07
C PRO A 228 16.32 18.72 -15.52
N ASP A 229 15.60 17.71 -16.02
CA ASP A 229 15.23 17.66 -17.43
C ASP A 229 14.04 18.60 -17.71
N VAL A 230 14.29 19.60 -18.55
CA VAL A 230 13.32 20.62 -18.97
C VAL A 230 12.10 19.99 -19.65
N ARG A 231 12.24 18.80 -20.25
CA ARG A 231 11.12 18.08 -20.91
C ARG A 231 10.00 17.73 -19.93
N PHE A 232 10.32 17.45 -18.67
CA PHE A 232 9.32 17.10 -17.65
C PHE A 232 8.77 18.31 -16.89
N ASN A 233 9.43 19.47 -17.00
CA ASN A 233 8.94 20.73 -16.44
C ASN A 233 7.88 21.42 -17.32
N ASN A 234 7.74 20.98 -18.58
CA ASN A 234 6.82 21.58 -19.53
C ASN A 234 5.47 20.85 -19.54
N TYR A 235 4.61 21.20 -18.58
CA TYR A 235 3.21 20.80 -18.63
C TYR A 235 2.56 21.24 -19.97
N PRO A 236 1.92 20.32 -20.73
CA PRO A 236 1.54 20.55 -22.12
C PRO A 236 0.69 21.81 -22.34
N GLU A 237 1.03 22.61 -23.35
CA GLU A 237 0.34 23.89 -23.64
C GLU A 237 -1.16 23.71 -23.90
N PHE A 238 -1.55 22.61 -24.57
CA PHE A 238 -2.97 22.32 -24.82
C PHE A 238 -3.76 22.09 -23.52
N LEU A 239 -3.13 21.57 -22.47
CA LEU A 239 -3.75 21.43 -21.15
C LEU A 239 -3.78 22.77 -20.39
N ARG A 240 -2.75 23.63 -20.55
CA ARG A 240 -2.75 24.99 -20.00
C ARG A 240 -3.85 25.84 -20.61
N GLY A 241 -3.99 25.80 -21.94
CA GLY A 241 -5.03 26.53 -22.68
C GLY A 241 -6.43 26.11 -22.23
N ARG A 242 -6.68 24.80 -22.08
CA ARG A 242 -7.93 24.27 -21.53
C ARG A 242 -8.19 24.80 -20.12
N SER A 243 -7.20 24.72 -19.23
CA SER A 243 -7.33 25.17 -17.83
C SER A 243 -7.60 26.68 -17.70
N LYS A 244 -7.06 27.52 -18.59
CA LYS A 244 -7.33 28.97 -18.62
C LYS A 244 -8.71 29.31 -19.18
N SER A 245 -9.22 28.49 -20.11
CA SER A 245 -10.59 28.59 -20.64
C SER A 245 -11.65 27.99 -19.68
N ALA A 246 -11.22 27.20 -18.69
CA ALA A 246 -12.04 26.38 -17.81
C ALA A 246 -12.79 27.11 -16.69
N LYS A 247 -13.06 28.43 -16.79
CA LYS A 247 -13.85 29.15 -15.77
C LYS A 247 -15.30 28.61 -15.61
N SER A 248 -15.73 27.67 -16.46
CA SER A 248 -16.98 26.91 -16.33
C SER A 248 -16.91 25.63 -17.17
N LEU A 249 -16.08 24.65 -16.79
CA LEU A 249 -16.05 23.35 -17.49
C LEU A 249 -16.55 22.24 -16.58
N HIS A 250 -17.86 22.01 -16.62
CA HIS A 250 -18.51 20.83 -16.08
C HIS A 250 -18.12 19.62 -16.93
N PHE A 251 -17.42 18.65 -16.35
CA PHE A 251 -17.48 17.28 -16.87
C PHE A 251 -18.69 16.63 -16.23
N GLN A 252 -19.81 16.65 -16.96
CA GLN A 252 -21.04 16.00 -16.58
C GLN A 252 -21.35 14.95 -17.65
N ASN A 253 -21.04 13.69 -17.33
CA ASN A 253 -21.61 12.54 -18.04
C ASN A 253 -22.75 12.00 -17.17
N ASN A 254 -23.62 11.16 -17.71
CA ASN A 254 -24.80 10.64 -16.98
C ASN A 254 -24.49 9.89 -15.67
N SER A 255 -23.21 9.59 -15.39
CA SER A 255 -22.78 8.78 -14.24
C SER A 255 -21.58 9.34 -13.46
N TRP A 256 -20.96 10.45 -13.87
CA TRP A 256 -19.87 11.12 -13.11
C TRP A 256 -20.11 12.63 -13.07
N TYR A 257 -20.12 13.18 -11.85
CA TYR A 257 -20.41 14.57 -11.55
C TYR A 257 -19.25 15.18 -10.76
N SER A 258 -18.76 16.34 -11.22
CA SER A 258 -17.70 17.10 -10.54
C SER A 258 -18.23 18.49 -10.18
N PRO A 259 -19.01 18.61 -9.09
CA PRO A 259 -19.60 19.89 -8.71
C PRO A 259 -18.53 20.93 -8.41
N THR A 260 -18.79 22.17 -8.83
CA THR A 260 -17.88 23.31 -8.64
C THR A 260 -18.35 24.29 -7.56
N THR A 261 -19.61 24.18 -7.14
CA THR A 261 -20.20 24.98 -6.07
C THR A 261 -20.94 24.10 -5.06
N LEU A 262 -21.21 24.65 -3.88
CA LEU A 262 -21.96 23.94 -2.84
C LEU A 262 -23.41 23.70 -3.25
N GLU A 263 -24.05 24.64 -3.96
CA GLU A 263 -25.43 24.50 -4.43
C GLU A 263 -25.58 23.35 -5.41
N GLU A 264 -24.60 23.17 -6.32
CA GLU A 264 -24.56 22.05 -7.26
C GLU A 264 -24.39 20.72 -6.50
N LEU A 265 -23.48 20.68 -5.53
CA LEU A 265 -23.24 19.50 -4.69
C LEU A 265 -24.51 19.11 -3.90
N GLU A 266 -25.17 20.06 -3.24
CA GLU A 266 -26.39 19.83 -2.49
C GLU A 266 -27.53 19.33 -3.39
N SER A 267 -27.68 19.92 -4.58
CA SER A 267 -28.66 19.46 -5.57
C SER A 267 -28.43 18.00 -5.97
N LEU A 268 -27.16 17.61 -6.20
CA LEU A 268 -26.80 16.24 -6.52
C LEU A 268 -27.08 15.26 -5.37
N LEU A 269 -26.73 15.63 -4.13
CA LEU A 269 -26.97 14.81 -2.94
C LEU A 269 -28.46 14.64 -2.62
N ASN A 270 -29.29 15.66 -2.91
CA ASN A 270 -30.73 15.66 -2.64
C ASN A 270 -31.58 15.09 -3.79
N SER A 271 -31.01 14.88 -4.97
CA SER A 271 -31.74 14.34 -6.13
C SER A 271 -32.26 12.92 -5.87
N ASN A 272 -33.59 12.80 -5.66
CA ASN A 272 -34.30 11.55 -5.41
C ASN A 272 -34.46 10.69 -6.69
N ALA A 273 -33.37 10.10 -7.17
CA ALA A 273 -33.48 8.95 -8.08
C ALA A 273 -33.62 7.68 -7.22
N THR A 274 -34.87 7.23 -7.00
CA THR A 274 -35.15 5.95 -6.34
C THR A 274 -34.48 4.82 -7.12
N GLY A 275 -33.45 4.19 -6.54
CA GLY A 275 -32.76 3.04 -7.13
C GLY A 275 -31.30 3.27 -7.58
N ASP A 276 -30.74 4.48 -7.48
CA ASP A 276 -29.35 4.74 -7.88
C ASP A 276 -28.37 4.72 -6.68
N ASP A 277 -27.50 3.71 -6.65
CA ASP A 277 -26.35 3.67 -5.75
C ASP A 277 -25.35 4.79 -6.11
N MET A 278 -25.18 5.74 -5.19
CA MET A 278 -24.30 6.90 -5.33
C MET A 278 -22.99 6.71 -4.57
N ARG A 279 -21.89 7.18 -5.18
CA ARG A 279 -20.56 7.16 -4.59
C ARG A 279 -19.95 8.55 -4.53
N ILE A 280 -19.56 8.96 -3.32
CA ILE A 280 -18.73 10.14 -3.10
C ILE A 280 -17.26 9.74 -3.25
N VAL A 281 -16.51 10.47 -4.08
CA VAL A 281 -15.11 10.18 -4.39
C VAL A 281 -14.24 11.42 -4.20
N VAL A 282 -13.04 11.19 -3.67
CA VAL A 282 -11.92 12.15 -3.68
C VAL A 282 -10.69 11.44 -4.25
N GLY A 283 -9.97 10.70 -3.40
CA GLY A 283 -8.78 9.94 -3.80
C GLY A 283 -9.02 8.48 -4.18
N ASN A 284 -10.23 7.95 -3.93
CA ASN A 284 -10.60 6.53 -4.10
C ASN A 284 -9.70 5.52 -3.35
N THR A 285 -8.84 5.97 -2.43
CA THR A 285 -7.87 5.12 -1.73
C THR A 285 -8.52 4.13 -0.76
N GLY A 286 -9.78 4.37 -0.37
CA GLY A 286 -10.56 3.44 0.45
C GLY A 286 -10.77 2.06 -0.21
N MET A 287 -10.78 2.00 -1.55
CA MET A 287 -10.81 0.74 -2.33
C MET A 287 -9.58 -0.14 -2.11
N GLY A 288 -8.48 0.46 -1.63
CA GLY A 288 -7.31 -0.31 -1.23
C GLY A 288 -7.64 -1.25 -0.08
N TYR A 289 -8.44 -0.79 0.88
CA TYR A 289 -8.75 -1.52 2.09
C TYR A 289 -10.09 -2.26 2.01
N TYR A 290 -11.17 -1.54 1.70
CA TYR A 290 -12.49 -2.14 1.51
C TYR A 290 -12.74 -2.36 0.02
N LYS A 291 -12.64 -3.62 -0.42
CA LYS A 291 -13.01 -3.99 -1.79
C LYS A 291 -14.52 -3.85 -1.94
N GLU A 292 -14.97 -2.84 -2.67
CA GLU A 292 -16.40 -2.67 -2.95
C GLU A 292 -16.77 -3.49 -4.20
N LEU A 293 -17.74 -4.40 -4.03
CA LEU A 293 -18.27 -5.28 -5.07
C LEU A 293 -19.53 -4.70 -5.77
N GLY A 294 -19.98 -3.52 -5.33
CA GLY A 294 -21.18 -2.85 -5.86
C GLY A 294 -20.90 -2.06 -7.15
N ASN A 295 -21.88 -2.06 -8.05
CA ASN A 295 -21.89 -1.17 -9.22
C ASN A 295 -22.58 0.15 -8.82
N TYR A 296 -21.81 1.24 -8.80
CA TYR A 296 -22.36 2.57 -8.58
C TYR A 296 -22.74 3.19 -9.91
N ASN A 297 -23.97 3.68 -10.03
CA ASN A 297 -24.44 4.35 -11.24
C ASN A 297 -24.05 5.82 -11.26
N ARG A 298 -23.71 6.40 -10.10
CA ARG A 298 -23.43 7.83 -9.94
C ARG A 298 -22.20 8.06 -9.07
N TYR A 299 -21.23 8.80 -9.59
CA TYR A 299 -20.02 9.22 -8.90
C TYR A 299 -20.03 10.73 -8.69
N ILE A 300 -19.77 11.22 -7.48
CA ILE A 300 -19.65 12.64 -7.15
C ILE A 300 -18.23 12.93 -6.67
N ASP A 301 -17.50 13.75 -7.41
CA ASP A 301 -16.13 14.13 -7.12
C ASP A 301 -16.06 15.48 -6.39
N LEU A 302 -15.63 15.45 -5.13
CA LEU A 302 -15.63 16.64 -4.27
C LEU A 302 -14.44 17.59 -4.51
N ARG A 303 -13.43 17.20 -5.31
CA ARG A 303 -12.15 17.92 -5.44
C ARG A 303 -12.27 19.31 -6.08
N HIS A 304 -13.39 19.58 -6.73
CA HIS A 304 -13.64 20.82 -7.44
C HIS A 304 -14.46 21.84 -6.62
N VAL A 305 -14.92 21.45 -5.44
CA VAL A 305 -15.61 22.33 -4.49
C VAL A 305 -14.57 23.05 -3.62
N PRO A 306 -14.39 24.38 -3.76
CA PRO A 306 -13.32 25.12 -3.09
C PRO A 306 -13.34 25.01 -1.56
N GLU A 307 -14.53 25.06 -0.96
CA GLU A 307 -14.73 25.04 0.49
C GLU A 307 -14.27 23.72 1.11
N LEU A 308 -14.47 22.61 0.41
CA LEU A 308 -14.01 21.28 0.84
C LEU A 308 -12.51 21.07 0.61
N SER A 309 -11.87 21.90 -0.22
CA SER A 309 -10.50 21.69 -0.71
C SER A 309 -9.49 22.69 -0.13
N MET A 310 -9.88 23.45 0.90
CA MET A 310 -9.03 24.49 1.49
C MET A 310 -8.75 24.27 2.98
N ILE A 311 -7.66 24.88 3.44
CA ILE A 311 -7.29 24.97 4.85
C ILE A 311 -7.46 26.44 5.26
N ARG A 312 -8.22 26.71 6.32
CA ARG A 312 -8.48 28.04 6.86
C ARG A 312 -7.97 28.10 8.29
N LYS A 313 -7.31 29.21 8.63
CA LYS A 313 -6.90 29.53 9.99
C LYS A 313 -7.85 30.58 10.55
N ASN A 314 -8.46 30.31 11.70
CA ASN A 314 -9.34 31.25 12.40
C ASN A 314 -8.88 31.38 13.87
N HIS A 315 -9.56 32.22 14.67
CA HIS A 315 -9.18 32.43 16.08
C HIS A 315 -9.39 31.21 16.99
N GLN A 316 -10.20 30.23 16.55
CA GLN A 316 -10.50 29.01 17.31
C GLN A 316 -9.56 27.86 16.97
N GLY A 317 -8.93 27.87 15.78
CA GLY A 317 -8.01 26.82 15.34
C GLY A 317 -7.80 26.77 13.83
N ILE A 318 -7.35 25.60 13.35
CA ILE A 318 -7.11 25.29 11.94
C ILE A 318 -8.28 24.45 11.43
N GLU A 319 -9.08 25.00 10.52
CA GLU A 319 -10.16 24.30 9.83
C GLU A 319 -9.65 23.71 8.50
N ILE A 320 -9.89 22.42 8.31
CA ILE A 320 -9.42 21.65 7.16
C ILE A 320 -10.65 21.10 6.43
N GLY A 321 -10.83 21.47 5.17
CA GLY A 321 -11.89 20.92 4.33
C GLY A 321 -11.74 19.41 4.09
N ALA A 322 -12.86 18.71 3.96
CA ALA A 322 -12.89 17.25 3.89
C ALA A 322 -12.17 16.64 2.68
N ALA A 323 -12.05 17.37 1.56
CA ALA A 323 -11.38 16.93 0.34
C ALA A 323 -9.87 17.24 0.33
N VAL A 324 -9.34 17.94 1.34
CA VAL A 324 -7.90 18.20 1.48
C VAL A 324 -7.14 16.89 1.65
N THR A 325 -6.07 16.72 0.89
CA THR A 325 -5.24 15.50 0.93
C THR A 325 -4.41 15.45 2.20
N ILE A 326 -4.15 14.24 2.71
CA ILE A 326 -3.36 14.03 3.93
C ILE A 326 -1.95 14.63 3.77
N SER A 327 -1.33 14.54 2.58
CA SER A 327 -0.02 15.17 2.33
C SER A 327 -0.06 16.70 2.50
N LYS A 328 -1.11 17.38 2.00
CA LYS A 328 -1.26 18.84 2.17
C LYS A 328 -1.50 19.22 3.64
N VAL A 329 -2.24 18.40 4.39
CA VAL A 329 -2.40 18.59 5.85
C VAL A 329 -1.06 18.47 6.58
N ILE A 330 -0.26 17.44 6.25
CA ILE A 330 1.07 17.25 6.85
C ILE A 330 1.97 18.45 6.59
N GLU A 331 2.05 18.91 5.33
CA GLU A 331 2.87 20.06 4.95
C GLU A 331 2.45 21.32 5.72
N PHE A 332 1.15 21.63 5.72
CA PHE A 332 0.61 22.79 6.43
C PHE A 332 0.90 22.76 7.94
N LEU A 333 0.65 21.62 8.60
CA LEU A 333 0.89 21.49 10.05
C LEU A 333 2.38 21.56 10.40
N LYS A 334 3.27 21.11 9.51
CA LYS A 334 4.73 21.25 9.69
C LYS A 334 5.18 22.70 9.58
N GLU A 335 4.68 23.43 8.59
CA GLU A 335 4.96 24.85 8.41
C GLU A 335 4.49 25.65 9.63
N GLU A 336 3.25 25.44 10.09
CA GLU A 336 2.71 26.09 11.29
C GLU A 336 3.50 25.75 12.56
N GLY A 337 4.03 24.53 12.66
CA GLY A 337 4.89 24.12 13.77
C GLY A 337 6.29 24.74 13.77
N GLN A 338 6.74 25.34 12.66
CA GLN A 338 8.08 25.95 12.52
C GLN A 338 8.08 27.47 12.74
N VAL A 339 6.96 28.17 12.51
CA VAL A 339 6.89 29.64 12.63
C VAL A 339 6.82 30.05 14.11
N ASN A 340 7.92 30.59 14.65
CA ASN A 340 8.12 31.16 16.00
C ASN A 340 8.00 30.15 17.18
N SER A 341 9.16 29.72 17.66
CA SER A 341 9.46 28.55 18.52
C SER A 341 9.05 28.59 20.00
N SER A 342 8.14 29.47 20.45
CA SER A 342 7.94 29.72 21.88
C SER A 342 6.62 29.27 22.51
N SER A 343 5.72 28.61 21.78
CA SER A 343 4.43 28.13 22.34
C SER A 343 4.26 26.61 22.25
N ASP A 344 4.07 25.93 23.39
CA ASP A 344 3.86 24.47 23.48
C ASP A 344 2.75 23.96 22.54
N GLY A 345 1.69 24.75 22.34
CA GLY A 345 0.58 24.42 21.43
C GLY A 345 1.00 24.20 19.97
N LYS A 346 2.08 24.83 19.49
CA LYS A 346 2.58 24.63 18.11
C LYS A 346 3.38 23.33 17.96
N GLN A 347 3.99 22.83 19.03
CA GLN A 347 4.67 21.53 19.01
C GLN A 347 3.67 20.38 18.78
N VAL A 348 2.42 20.55 19.23
CA VAL A 348 1.33 19.58 18.98
C VAL A 348 1.11 19.38 17.49
N PHE A 349 1.01 20.46 16.69
CA PHE A 349 0.81 20.36 15.24
C PHE A 349 1.95 19.60 14.55
N LYS A 350 3.19 19.87 14.94
CA LYS A 350 4.36 19.13 14.43
C LYS A 350 4.27 17.64 14.77
N LYS A 351 3.93 17.28 16.01
CA LYS A 351 3.77 15.87 16.43
C LYS A 351 2.62 15.16 15.72
N ILE A 352 1.50 15.85 15.48
CA ILE A 352 0.40 15.33 14.64
C ILE A 352 0.90 15.05 13.23
N ALA A 353 1.60 16.00 12.61
CA ALA A 353 2.12 15.85 11.25
C ALA A 353 3.15 14.70 11.16
N ASP A 354 4.06 14.59 12.13
CA ASP A 354 5.06 13.53 12.20
C ASP A 354 4.41 12.15 12.43
N HIS A 355 3.29 12.07 13.15
CA HIS A 355 2.50 10.84 13.24
C HIS A 355 1.83 10.51 11.90
N MET A 356 1.22 11.50 11.24
CA MET A 356 0.55 11.32 9.95
C MET A 356 1.51 10.87 8.84
N GLU A 357 2.79 11.24 8.89
CA GLU A 357 3.81 10.72 7.95
C GLU A 357 4.04 9.21 8.04
N LYS A 358 3.74 8.60 9.19
CA LYS A 358 3.88 7.15 9.43
C LYS A 358 2.73 6.36 8.77
N ILE A 359 1.67 7.03 8.33
CA ILE A 359 0.44 6.42 7.81
C ILE A 359 0.54 6.22 6.30
N ALA A 360 0.40 4.98 5.83
CA ALA A 360 0.48 4.62 4.41
C ALA A 360 1.79 5.13 3.73
N SER A 361 1.86 5.06 2.40
CA SER A 361 2.96 5.63 1.62
C SER A 361 2.63 7.05 1.14
N GLY A 362 3.67 7.80 0.71
CA GLY A 362 3.49 9.16 0.18
C GLY A 362 2.52 9.22 -1.00
N PHE A 363 2.62 8.28 -1.95
CA PHE A 363 1.73 8.21 -3.11
C PHE A 363 0.28 7.83 -2.77
N ILE A 364 0.01 7.30 -1.57
CA ILE A 364 -1.36 7.15 -1.05
C ILE A 364 -1.82 8.45 -0.39
N ARG A 365 -1.00 9.05 0.48
CA ARG A 365 -1.33 10.32 1.16
C ARG A 365 -1.53 11.50 0.19
N ASN A 366 -0.88 11.47 -0.97
CA ASN A 366 -1.05 12.47 -2.03
C ASN A 366 -2.45 12.47 -2.65
N SER A 367 -3.21 11.37 -2.54
CA SER A 367 -4.58 11.25 -3.06
C SER A 367 -5.62 11.10 -1.95
N ALA A 368 -5.28 10.42 -0.85
CA ALA A 368 -6.17 10.18 0.27
C ALA A 368 -6.53 11.50 0.96
N SER A 369 -7.83 11.70 1.19
CA SER A 369 -8.38 12.89 1.85
C SER A 369 -8.58 12.69 3.34
N ILE A 370 -8.45 13.76 4.13
CA ILE A 370 -8.74 13.71 5.58
C ILE A 370 -10.20 13.30 5.85
N GLY A 371 -11.16 13.81 5.07
CA GLY A 371 -12.57 13.52 5.26
C GLY A 371 -12.92 12.06 4.96
N GLY A 372 -12.43 11.54 3.83
CA GLY A 372 -12.58 10.11 3.50
C GLY A 372 -12.03 9.18 4.59
N ASN A 373 -10.91 9.54 5.22
CA ASN A 373 -10.35 8.77 6.33
C ASN A 373 -11.26 8.76 7.58
N LEU A 374 -11.79 9.92 7.97
CA LEU A 374 -12.70 10.04 9.12
C LEU A 374 -14.04 9.34 8.88
N VAL A 375 -14.60 9.46 7.66
CA VAL A 375 -15.83 8.74 7.28
C VAL A 375 -15.62 7.22 7.30
N MET A 376 -14.45 6.74 6.86
CA MET A 376 -14.11 5.32 6.96
C MET A 376 -14.02 4.84 8.43
N ALA A 377 -13.42 5.66 9.31
CA ALA A 377 -13.33 5.35 10.73
C ALA A 377 -14.71 5.25 11.38
N GLN A 378 -15.65 6.11 10.97
CA GLN A 378 -17.01 6.15 11.50
C GLN A 378 -17.92 5.06 10.94
N ARG A 379 -17.91 4.84 9.61
CA ARG A 379 -18.86 3.94 8.94
C ARG A 379 -18.42 2.49 8.87
N LYS A 380 -17.11 2.21 8.78
CA LYS A 380 -16.59 0.90 8.39
C LYS A 380 -15.66 0.26 9.43
N ASN A 381 -15.60 0.78 10.65
CA ASN A 381 -14.68 0.33 11.70
C ASN A 381 -13.19 0.41 11.33
N PHE A 382 -12.80 1.42 10.54
CA PHE A 382 -11.41 1.55 10.11
C PHE A 382 -10.49 1.98 11.27
N PRO A 383 -9.40 1.26 11.58
CA PRO A 383 -8.47 1.60 12.66
C PRO A 383 -7.57 2.79 12.31
N SER A 384 -8.17 3.97 12.28
CA SER A 384 -7.52 5.20 11.80
C SER A 384 -6.55 5.79 12.82
N ASP A 385 -5.27 5.88 12.43
CA ASP A 385 -4.26 6.71 13.11
C ASP A 385 -4.68 8.20 13.14
N ILE A 386 -5.32 8.73 12.09
CA ILE A 386 -5.74 10.13 11.99
C ILE A 386 -6.88 10.43 12.98
N ALA A 387 -7.90 9.57 13.05
CA ALA A 387 -9.01 9.76 13.98
C ALA A 387 -8.48 9.77 15.42
N THR A 388 -7.54 8.88 15.78
CA THR A 388 -6.95 8.82 17.11
C THR A 388 -6.23 10.10 17.50
N VAL A 389 -5.33 10.62 16.64
CA VAL A 389 -4.58 11.85 16.98
C VAL A 389 -5.49 13.08 17.04
N LEU A 390 -6.53 13.13 16.20
CA LEU A 390 -7.50 14.22 16.21
C LEU A 390 -8.46 14.16 17.40
N LEU A 391 -8.75 12.95 17.90
CA LEU A 391 -9.60 12.73 19.07
C LEU A 391 -8.89 13.22 20.34
N ALA A 392 -7.59 12.93 20.47
CA ALA A 392 -6.77 13.35 21.59
C ALA A 392 -6.64 14.87 21.75
N VAL A 393 -6.90 15.62 20.67
CA VAL A 393 -6.80 17.09 20.68
C VAL A 393 -8.15 17.78 20.71
N GLY A 394 -9.24 17.03 20.90
CA GLY A 394 -10.59 17.60 20.99
C GLY A 394 -11.05 18.24 19.68
N SER A 395 -10.71 17.66 18.53
CA SER A 395 -11.09 18.21 17.23
C SER A 395 -12.61 18.28 17.06
N ILE A 396 -13.09 19.26 16.30
CA ILE A 396 -14.50 19.49 16.01
C ILE A 396 -14.74 19.19 14.53
N VAL A 397 -15.77 18.41 14.20
CA VAL A 397 -16.18 18.15 12.82
C VAL A 397 -17.44 18.92 12.48
N SER A 398 -17.53 19.36 11.22
CA SER A 398 -18.73 19.98 10.66
C SER A 398 -19.34 19.03 9.65
N ILE A 399 -20.62 18.69 9.82
CA ILE A 399 -21.38 17.78 8.95
C ILE A 399 -22.52 18.56 8.32
N THR A 400 -22.80 18.25 7.06
CA THR A 400 -23.94 18.80 6.32
C THR A 400 -24.89 17.67 5.96
N THR A 401 -26.17 17.83 6.29
CA THR A 401 -27.25 16.92 5.90
C THR A 401 -28.39 17.75 5.32
N GLY A 402 -28.56 17.71 3.99
CA GLY A 402 -29.44 18.67 3.31
C GLY A 402 -28.97 20.10 3.55
N TYR A 403 -29.86 20.98 4.03
CA TYR A 403 -29.54 22.38 4.38
C TYR A 403 -29.06 22.58 5.83
N ASN A 404 -29.00 21.51 6.63
CA ASN A 404 -28.60 21.60 8.02
C ASN A 404 -27.09 21.41 8.15
N HIS A 405 -26.44 22.37 8.80
CA HIS A 405 -25.04 22.27 9.22
C HIS A 405 -24.97 22.01 10.73
N GLU A 406 -24.28 20.94 11.10
CA GLU A 406 -24.08 20.54 12.49
C GLU A 406 -22.60 20.52 12.84
N ARG A 407 -22.23 21.06 14.00
CA ARG A 407 -20.86 20.99 14.54
C ARG A 407 -20.86 20.05 15.73
N LEU A 408 -19.98 19.06 15.68
CA LEU A 408 -19.87 17.99 16.69
C LEU A 408 -18.42 17.87 17.13
N THR A 409 -18.20 17.45 18.38
CA THR A 409 -16.90 16.91 18.75
C THR A 409 -16.61 15.65 17.94
N LEU A 410 -15.33 15.36 17.71
CA LEU A 410 -14.96 14.13 17.01
C LEU A 410 -15.43 12.87 17.76
N GLU A 411 -15.49 12.93 19.10
CA GLU A 411 -16.02 11.85 19.94
C GLU A 411 -17.51 11.58 19.66
N GLU A 412 -18.34 12.62 19.63
CA GLU A 412 -19.76 12.51 19.28
C GLU A 412 -19.96 12.00 17.85
N PHE A 413 -19.14 12.47 16.90
CA PHE A 413 -19.20 12.02 15.51
C PHE A 413 -18.96 10.52 15.37
N LEU A 414 -17.91 10.01 16.02
CA LEU A 414 -17.54 8.60 15.96
C LEU A 414 -18.57 7.70 16.65
N ALA A 415 -19.15 8.16 17.77
CA ALA A 415 -20.12 7.40 18.55
C ALA A 415 -21.53 7.34 17.93
N ARG A 416 -21.86 8.26 17.02
CA ARG A 416 -23.17 8.29 16.35
C ARG A 416 -23.36 7.14 15.35
N PRO A 417 -24.61 6.81 15.00
CA PRO A 417 -24.90 5.87 13.93
C PRO A 417 -24.18 6.25 12.62
N PRO A 418 -23.79 5.27 11.78
CA PRO A 418 -23.15 5.52 10.50
C PRO A 418 -23.92 6.55 9.69
N MET A 419 -23.20 7.56 9.17
CA MET A 419 -23.83 8.59 8.37
C MET A 419 -24.54 7.97 7.15
N ASP A 420 -25.68 8.53 6.76
CA ASP A 420 -26.40 8.10 5.56
C ASP A 420 -25.68 8.54 4.27
N SER A 421 -26.15 8.07 3.11
CA SER A 421 -25.57 8.43 1.81
C SER A 421 -25.74 9.91 1.43
N ARG A 422 -26.61 10.66 2.11
CA ARG A 422 -26.94 12.06 1.82
C ARG A 422 -26.15 13.04 2.68
N SER A 423 -25.61 12.57 3.80
CA SER A 423 -24.83 13.35 4.74
C SER A 423 -23.37 13.41 4.30
N LEU A 424 -22.78 14.59 4.40
CA LEU A 424 -21.42 14.89 3.99
C LEU A 424 -20.61 15.44 5.17
N LEU A 425 -19.40 14.91 5.36
CA LEU A 425 -18.43 15.55 6.24
C LEU A 425 -17.85 16.76 5.48
N PHE A 426 -18.04 17.96 6.04
CA PHE A 426 -17.67 19.22 5.39
C PHE A 426 -16.23 19.64 5.74
N SER A 427 -15.93 19.71 7.04
CA SER A 427 -14.60 20.10 7.54
C SER A 427 -14.29 19.46 8.89
N VAL A 428 -13.01 19.45 9.24
CA VAL A 428 -12.52 19.15 10.59
C VAL A 428 -11.65 20.29 11.08
N GLN A 429 -11.89 20.73 12.31
CA GLN A 429 -11.17 21.80 12.97
C GLN A 429 -10.29 21.24 14.08
N ILE A 430 -8.99 21.53 14.00
CA ILE A 430 -8.01 21.28 15.06
C ILE A 430 -7.93 22.56 15.90
N PRO A 431 -8.32 22.55 17.18
CA PRO A 431 -8.34 23.76 18.00
C PRO A 431 -6.92 24.25 18.32
N PHE A 432 -6.76 25.55 18.57
CA PHE A 432 -5.54 26.04 19.21
C PHE A 432 -5.49 25.59 20.66
N MET A 433 -4.33 25.07 21.05
CA MET A 433 -4.10 24.59 22.40
C MET A 433 -3.39 25.66 23.20
N GLU A 434 -4.17 26.47 23.91
CA GLU A 434 -3.65 27.34 24.96
C GLU A 434 -3.96 26.74 26.33
N PRO A 435 -3.07 26.88 27.32
CA PRO A 435 -3.41 26.55 28.70
C PRO A 435 -4.56 27.46 29.13
N LYS A 436 -5.78 26.92 29.19
CA LYS A 436 -6.93 27.66 29.73
C LYS A 436 -6.72 27.84 31.24
N GLY A 437 -6.09 28.94 31.61
CA GLY A 437 -6.14 29.44 32.99
C GLY A 437 -7.56 29.91 33.27
N ASN A 438 -8.28 29.21 34.16
CA ASN A 438 -9.48 29.78 34.77
C ASN A 438 -9.08 31.10 35.45
N ALA A 439 -9.95 32.10 35.37
CA ALA A 439 -9.73 33.48 35.80
C ALA A 439 -9.60 33.68 37.33
N THR A 440 -8.86 32.82 38.00
CA THR A 440 -8.43 32.92 39.41
C THR A 440 -6.99 32.40 39.52
N SER A 441 -6.03 33.30 39.26
CA SER A 441 -4.70 33.37 39.89
C SER A 441 -3.78 32.12 39.96
N ILE A 442 -3.75 31.20 38.98
CA ILE A 442 -2.69 30.16 38.86
C ILE A 442 -2.32 29.88 37.38
N ALA A 443 -2.04 30.91 36.57
CA ALA A 443 -1.90 30.75 35.11
C ALA A 443 -0.48 30.92 34.54
N SER A 444 0.59 31.02 35.35
CA SER A 444 1.94 31.28 34.81
C SER A 444 2.78 30.02 34.50
N ASP A 445 2.52 28.87 35.12
CA ASP A 445 3.47 27.74 35.15
C ASP A 445 2.90 26.41 34.59
N SER A 446 1.79 26.43 33.86
CA SER A 446 1.22 25.20 33.26
C SER A 446 1.84 24.88 31.90
N ASN A 447 2.35 23.65 31.76
CA ASN A 447 2.95 23.13 30.53
C ASN A 447 1.98 22.19 29.80
N LEU A 448 1.97 22.27 28.47
CA LEU A 448 1.19 21.38 27.62
C LEU A 448 2.07 20.24 27.09
N VAL A 449 1.68 19.00 27.31
CA VAL A 449 2.41 17.81 26.85
C VAL A 449 1.53 16.96 25.95
N PHE A 450 2.00 16.71 24.73
CA PHE A 450 1.33 15.85 23.76
C PHE A 450 2.27 14.78 23.25
N GLU A 451 1.86 13.51 23.28
CA GLU A 451 2.62 12.40 22.73
C GLU A 451 1.74 11.46 21.92
N THR A 452 2.35 10.81 20.93
CA THR A 452 1.65 9.82 20.10
C THR A 452 2.43 8.52 20.02
N TYR A 453 1.70 7.40 19.98
CA TYR A 453 2.23 6.06 20.02
C TYR A 453 1.60 5.20 18.92
N ARG A 454 2.40 4.29 18.36
CA ARG A 454 1.96 3.39 17.28
C ARG A 454 2.74 2.09 17.35
N ALA A 455 2.04 0.98 17.58
CA ALA A 455 2.58 -0.36 17.46
C ALA A 455 1.93 -1.05 16.26
N ALA A 456 2.74 -1.44 15.29
CA ALA A 456 2.31 -2.06 14.04
C ALA A 456 3.33 -3.12 13.63
N PRO A 457 2.95 -4.11 12.79
CA PRO A 457 3.91 -5.06 12.21
C PRO A 457 5.08 -4.37 11.49
N ARG A 458 4.80 -3.20 10.89
CA ARG A 458 5.80 -2.28 10.33
C ARG A 458 5.54 -0.88 10.91
N PRO A 459 6.49 -0.28 11.65
CA PRO A 459 6.25 0.99 12.34
C PRO A 459 6.05 2.18 11.39
N LEU A 460 6.64 2.12 10.19
CA LEU A 460 6.57 3.16 9.16
C LEU A 460 5.84 2.65 7.91
N GLY A 461 4.73 3.30 7.55
CA GLY A 461 4.01 3.11 6.30
C GLY A 461 3.34 1.74 6.12
N ASN A 462 2.41 1.67 5.16
CA ASN A 462 1.77 0.47 4.59
C ASN A 462 1.52 -0.72 5.54
N ALA A 463 1.13 -0.47 6.79
CA ALA A 463 0.69 -1.48 7.74
C ALA A 463 -0.31 -0.85 8.72
N LEU A 464 -1.34 -1.61 9.08
CA LEU A 464 -2.27 -1.20 10.12
C LEU A 464 -1.65 -1.43 11.50
N PRO A 465 -1.95 -0.56 12.48
CA PRO A 465 -1.47 -0.73 13.84
C PRO A 465 -2.25 -1.82 14.59
N TYR A 466 -1.55 -2.57 15.44
CA TYR A 466 -2.18 -3.35 16.51
C TYR A 466 -2.85 -2.43 17.53
N LEU A 467 -2.17 -1.32 17.87
CA LEU A 467 -2.71 -0.24 18.67
C LEU A 467 -1.99 1.05 18.32
N ASN A 468 -2.75 2.13 18.19
CA ASN A 468 -2.22 3.49 18.21
C ASN A 468 -2.89 4.28 19.34
N ALA A 469 -2.22 5.32 19.81
CA ALA A 469 -2.71 6.16 20.89
C ALA A 469 -2.16 7.58 20.75
N ALA A 470 -2.88 8.54 21.28
CA ALA A 470 -2.45 9.92 21.37
C ALA A 470 -2.93 10.52 22.68
N PHE A 471 -2.00 11.10 23.44
CA PHE A 471 -2.25 11.58 24.79
C PHE A 471 -1.89 13.05 24.90
N LEU A 472 -2.78 13.82 25.50
CA LEU A 472 -2.62 15.24 25.76
C LEU A 472 -2.79 15.48 27.25
N ALA A 473 -1.85 16.17 27.89
CA ALA A 473 -1.95 16.56 29.28
C ALA A 473 -1.60 18.04 29.46
N VAL A 474 -2.30 18.70 30.37
CA VAL A 474 -1.91 20.00 30.92
C VAL A 474 -1.40 19.72 32.33
N VAL A 475 -0.14 20.03 32.58
CA VAL A 475 0.53 19.73 33.85
C VAL A 475 1.10 20.99 34.48
N SER A 476 1.17 21.03 35.80
CA SER A 476 1.82 22.13 36.53
C SER A 476 2.81 21.59 37.55
N PRO A 477 3.92 22.30 37.80
CA PRO A 477 4.83 21.98 38.88
C PRO A 477 4.09 22.13 40.23
N HIS A 478 4.32 21.19 41.13
CA HIS A 478 3.78 21.19 42.48
C HIS A 478 4.88 20.76 43.48
N VAL A 479 4.77 21.18 44.74
CA VAL A 479 5.81 20.95 45.77
C VAL A 479 6.17 19.46 45.94
N LYS A 480 5.20 18.57 45.71
CA LYS A 480 5.33 17.11 45.87
C LYS A 480 5.55 16.34 44.55
N GLY A 481 5.66 17.03 43.41
CA GLY A 481 5.78 16.39 42.08
C GLY A 481 5.04 17.17 40.99
N VAL A 482 4.57 16.48 39.96
CA VAL A 482 3.82 17.10 38.85
C VAL A 482 2.32 16.90 39.07
N LEU A 483 1.54 17.99 39.03
CA LEU A 483 0.08 17.97 39.11
C LEU A 483 -0.52 17.83 37.70
N ILE A 484 -1.48 16.93 37.53
CA ILE A 484 -2.27 16.81 36.30
C ILE A 484 -3.49 17.74 36.40
N ASN A 485 -3.48 18.84 35.67
CA ASN A 485 -4.62 19.76 35.60
C ASN A 485 -5.70 19.25 34.65
N ASN A 486 -5.29 18.60 33.55
CA ASN A 486 -6.19 17.97 32.60
C ASN A 486 -5.45 16.88 31.82
N ILE A 487 -6.15 15.84 31.38
CA ILE A 487 -5.58 14.78 30.56
C ILE A 487 -6.62 14.18 29.62
N GLN A 488 -6.23 13.92 28.38
CA GLN A 488 -7.01 13.22 27.37
C GLN A 488 -6.19 12.04 26.85
N LEU A 489 -6.76 10.85 26.91
CA LEU A 489 -6.14 9.57 26.62
C LEU A 489 -6.91 8.88 25.49
N ALA A 490 -6.61 9.23 24.24
CA ALA A 490 -7.23 8.61 23.08
C ALA A 490 -6.48 7.33 22.67
N PHE A 491 -7.24 6.26 22.44
CA PHE A 491 -6.78 5.00 21.88
C PHE A 491 -7.52 4.76 20.56
N GLY A 492 -6.82 4.29 19.52
CA GLY A 492 -7.47 3.93 18.26
C GLY A 492 -8.34 2.69 18.37
N ALA A 493 -8.99 2.30 17.26
CA ALA A 493 -9.77 1.08 17.23
C ALA A 493 -8.88 -0.14 17.52
N TYR A 494 -8.98 -0.69 18.72
CA TYR A 494 -8.08 -1.72 19.23
C TYR A 494 -8.70 -3.12 19.21
N GLY A 495 -9.71 -3.32 18.37
CA GLY A 495 -10.72 -4.37 18.52
C GLY A 495 -12.08 -3.81 18.93
N THR A 496 -12.29 -2.51 18.76
CA THR A 496 -13.56 -1.80 18.93
C THR A 496 -13.98 -1.16 17.61
N LYS A 497 -15.20 -0.60 17.54
CA LYS A 497 -15.71 0.05 16.32
C LYS A 497 -14.86 1.25 15.87
N HIS A 498 -14.42 2.11 16.77
CA HIS A 498 -13.68 3.32 16.44
C HIS A 498 -12.72 3.71 17.58
N ALA A 499 -11.94 4.78 17.36
CA ALA A 499 -11.11 5.37 18.40
C ALA A 499 -11.97 5.88 19.58
N ILE A 500 -11.51 5.67 20.81
CA ILE A 500 -12.22 6.08 22.04
C ILE A 500 -11.27 6.70 23.05
N ARG A 501 -11.82 7.45 24.00
CA ARG A 501 -11.09 7.94 25.17
C ARG A 501 -11.23 7.02 26.37
N ALA A 502 -10.16 6.90 27.14
CA ALA A 502 -10.17 6.18 28.41
C ALA A 502 -10.71 7.07 29.55
N ASN A 503 -11.94 7.56 29.43
CA ASN A 503 -12.55 8.55 30.34
C ASN A 503 -12.41 8.16 31.83
N LYS A 504 -12.60 6.88 32.18
CA LYS A 504 -12.42 6.38 33.56
C LYS A 504 -11.00 6.58 34.11
N VAL A 505 -9.98 6.47 33.25
CA VAL A 505 -8.57 6.67 33.63
C VAL A 505 -8.26 8.16 33.73
N GLU A 506 -8.81 8.96 32.82
CA GLU A 506 -8.68 10.42 32.83
C GLU A 506 -9.29 11.02 34.11
N ASP A 507 -10.52 10.62 34.46
CA ASP A 507 -11.21 11.03 35.69
C ASP A 507 -10.41 10.67 36.95
N TYR A 508 -9.77 9.49 36.95
CA TYR A 508 -8.92 9.06 38.06
C TYR A 508 -7.65 9.92 38.20
N LEU A 509 -7.07 10.39 37.08
CA LEU A 509 -5.83 11.16 37.03
C LEU A 509 -6.04 12.66 37.26
N PHE A 510 -7.22 13.18 36.94
CA PHE A 510 -7.56 14.59 37.08
C PHE A 510 -7.31 15.09 38.52
N GLY A 511 -6.54 16.16 38.65
CA GLY A 511 -6.21 16.79 39.93
C GLY A 511 -5.24 16.00 40.81
N LYS A 512 -4.66 14.89 40.33
CA LYS A 512 -3.68 14.10 41.10
C LYS A 512 -2.26 14.57 40.87
N ILE A 513 -1.46 14.43 41.93
CA ILE A 513 -0.01 14.57 41.87
C ILE A 513 0.56 13.21 41.46
N LEU A 514 1.33 13.20 40.37
CA LEU A 514 1.93 11.98 39.85
C LEU A 514 2.92 11.37 40.84
N SER A 515 2.72 10.09 41.13
CA SER A 515 3.54 9.26 42.00
C SER A 515 3.52 7.81 41.50
N VAL A 516 4.43 6.98 42.00
CA VAL A 516 4.50 5.55 41.63
C VAL A 516 3.17 4.83 41.86
N ASN A 517 2.50 5.09 42.99
CA ASN A 517 1.22 4.47 43.30
C ASN A 517 0.10 4.95 42.36
N VAL A 518 0.07 6.25 42.04
CA VAL A 518 -0.91 6.80 41.10
C VAL A 518 -0.73 6.19 39.70
N LEU A 519 0.51 6.06 39.23
CA LEU A 519 0.82 5.44 37.95
C LEU A 519 0.45 3.95 37.93
N TYR A 520 0.80 3.21 38.99
CA TYR A 520 0.49 1.79 39.10
C TYR A 520 -1.03 1.53 39.02
N GLU A 521 -1.83 2.30 39.75
CA GLU A 521 -3.29 2.19 39.70
C GLU A 521 -3.86 2.66 38.35
N ALA A 522 -3.31 3.71 37.73
CA ALA A 522 -3.71 4.11 36.38
C ALA A 522 -3.43 3.01 35.34
N VAL A 523 -2.29 2.32 35.44
CA VAL A 523 -1.93 1.16 34.59
C VAL A 523 -2.86 -0.03 34.82
N LYS A 524 -3.32 -0.28 36.05
CA LYS A 524 -4.36 -1.30 36.29
C LYS A 524 -5.69 -0.90 35.65
N LEU A 525 -6.11 0.35 35.84
CA LEU A 525 -7.37 0.85 35.32
C LEU A 525 -7.42 0.80 33.79
N VAL A 526 -6.33 1.20 33.10
CA VAL A 526 -6.30 1.17 31.62
C VAL A 526 -6.42 -0.24 31.06
N LYS A 527 -5.85 -1.27 31.74
CA LYS A 527 -5.98 -2.68 31.33
C LYS A 527 -7.42 -3.20 31.41
N VAL A 528 -8.28 -2.54 32.17
CA VAL A 528 -9.71 -2.88 32.29
C VAL A 528 -10.56 -1.97 31.40
N ALA A 529 -10.12 -0.73 31.16
CA ALA A 529 -10.85 0.25 30.35
C ALA A 529 -10.61 0.10 28.83
N VAL A 530 -9.46 -0.44 28.42
CA VAL A 530 -9.03 -0.58 27.02
C VAL A 530 -8.86 -2.07 26.72
N VAL A 531 -9.97 -2.76 26.52
CA VAL A 531 -10.03 -4.21 26.31
C VAL A 531 -10.73 -4.53 24.99
N PRO A 532 -10.06 -5.22 24.05
CA PRO A 532 -10.61 -5.53 22.73
C PRO A 532 -11.88 -6.39 22.80
N ASP A 533 -12.76 -6.25 21.81
CA ASP A 533 -13.94 -7.12 21.68
C ASP A 533 -13.52 -8.59 21.48
N PHE A 534 -14.37 -9.52 21.92
CA PHE A 534 -14.15 -10.95 21.79
C PHE A 534 -13.89 -11.35 20.32
N GLY A 535 -12.90 -12.20 20.10
CA GLY A 535 -12.49 -12.62 18.75
C GLY A 535 -11.44 -11.72 18.08
N THR A 536 -11.06 -10.59 18.70
CA THR A 536 -9.98 -9.73 18.15
C THR A 536 -8.63 -10.44 18.17
N SER A 537 -7.91 -10.39 17.04
CA SER A 537 -6.55 -10.93 16.94
C SER A 537 -5.58 -10.23 17.90
N HIS A 538 -4.70 -11.01 18.54
CA HIS A 538 -3.66 -10.51 19.46
C HIS A 538 -4.20 -9.72 20.67
N ALA A 539 -5.38 -10.07 21.19
CA ALA A 539 -6.06 -9.33 22.26
C ALA A 539 -5.20 -9.02 23.51
N ALA A 540 -4.47 -10.01 24.02
CA ALA A 540 -3.58 -9.84 25.17
C ALA A 540 -2.43 -8.86 24.88
N TYR A 541 -1.87 -8.91 23.67
CA TYR A 541 -0.81 -8.00 23.25
C TYR A 541 -1.32 -6.56 23.13
N ARG A 542 -2.51 -6.35 22.53
CA ARG A 542 -3.15 -5.01 22.43
C ARG A 542 -3.41 -4.41 23.80
N THR A 543 -3.94 -5.19 24.75
CA THR A 543 -4.17 -4.75 26.14
C THR A 543 -2.86 -4.37 26.83
N SER A 544 -1.80 -5.16 26.62
CA SER A 544 -0.47 -4.84 27.15
C SER A 544 0.10 -3.55 26.55
N LEU A 545 -0.10 -3.30 25.25
CA LEU A 545 0.36 -2.08 24.59
C LEU A 545 -0.31 -0.83 25.19
N ALA A 546 -1.60 -0.89 25.51
CA ALA A 546 -2.31 0.23 26.12
C ALA A 546 -1.69 0.64 27.47
N ALA A 547 -1.36 -0.36 28.30
CA ALA A 547 -0.64 -0.16 29.55
C ALA A 547 0.77 0.42 29.33
N THR A 548 1.52 -0.10 28.36
CA THR A 548 2.87 0.35 28.04
C THR A 548 2.88 1.81 27.56
N PHE A 549 1.96 2.20 26.68
CA PHE A 549 1.88 3.57 26.20
C PHE A 549 1.55 4.54 27.33
N LEU A 550 0.58 4.20 28.19
CA LEU A 550 0.25 5.04 29.35
C LEU A 550 1.44 5.17 30.31
N PHE A 551 2.14 4.07 30.56
CA PHE A 551 3.35 4.07 31.38
C PHE A 551 4.43 4.98 30.80
N GLN A 552 4.74 4.84 29.50
CA GLN A 552 5.74 5.66 28.81
C GLN A 552 5.40 7.16 28.83
N PHE A 553 4.11 7.50 28.81
CA PHE A 553 3.66 8.89 28.86
C PHE A 553 3.82 9.51 30.24
N LEU A 554 3.47 8.78 31.31
CA LEU A 554 3.40 9.32 32.66
C LEU A 554 4.69 9.14 33.47
N SER A 555 5.50 8.12 33.19
CA SER A 555 6.73 7.82 33.94
C SER A 555 7.74 8.98 34.02
N PRO A 556 7.94 9.82 32.98
CA PRO A 556 8.90 10.92 33.03
C PRO A 556 8.56 12.00 34.07
N PHE A 557 7.30 12.11 34.50
CA PHE A 557 6.86 13.10 35.48
C PHE A 557 7.03 12.66 36.94
N ILE A 558 7.54 11.45 37.18
CA ILE A 558 7.74 10.90 38.52
C ILE A 558 9.21 11.13 38.93
N ASN A 559 9.44 11.94 39.96
CA ASN A 559 10.78 12.10 40.54
C ASN A 559 11.17 10.82 41.31
N VAL A 560 12.08 10.02 40.75
CA VAL A 560 12.63 8.81 41.41
C VAL A 560 13.73 9.16 42.45
N GLY A 561 14.14 10.42 42.54
CA GLY A 561 15.37 10.85 43.22
C GLY A 561 15.40 10.93 44.75
N ALA A 562 14.38 10.50 45.51
CA ALA A 562 14.41 10.67 46.99
C ALA A 562 14.12 9.41 47.83
N ALA A 563 13.76 8.27 47.23
CA ALA A 563 13.28 7.11 48.01
C ALA A 563 14.03 5.78 47.77
N ILE A 564 14.98 5.72 46.85
CA ILE A 564 15.71 4.47 46.52
C ILE A 564 17.23 4.67 46.65
N SER A 565 17.67 5.23 47.78
CA SER A 565 19.08 5.19 48.21
C SER A 565 19.30 4.06 49.24
N GLY A 566 18.67 2.91 49.02
CA GLY A 566 18.70 1.77 49.93
C GLY A 566 18.76 0.45 49.17
N GLY A 567 19.89 0.19 48.52
CA GLY A 567 20.29 -1.13 48.02
C GLY A 567 19.69 -1.53 46.68
N LEU A 568 20.50 -1.37 45.61
CA LEU A 568 20.70 -2.34 44.51
C LEU A 568 21.58 -1.64 43.46
N SER A 569 22.88 -1.97 43.47
CA SER A 569 23.80 -1.68 42.38
C SER A 569 23.62 -2.75 41.30
N ASP A 570 23.21 -2.35 40.09
CA ASP A 570 23.93 -2.65 38.84
C ASP A 570 23.07 -2.34 37.59
N GLY A 571 23.64 -1.52 36.70
CA GLY A 571 23.49 -1.70 35.25
C GLY A 571 22.59 -0.76 34.44
N PHE A 572 21.60 -0.06 35.00
CA PHE A 572 20.57 0.64 34.17
C PHE A 572 20.23 2.09 34.54
N THR A 573 21.05 2.76 35.35
CA THR A 573 20.72 4.09 35.90
C THR A 573 21.38 5.28 35.20
N GLY A 574 22.10 5.08 34.09
CA GLY A 574 22.85 6.14 33.41
C GLY A 574 22.00 7.17 32.63
N SER A 575 20.76 6.87 32.26
CA SER A 575 19.96 7.72 31.37
C SER A 575 18.82 8.49 32.04
N LEU A 576 18.43 8.15 33.28
CA LEU A 576 17.22 8.72 33.92
C LEU A 576 17.48 10.03 34.68
N GLN A 577 18.74 10.33 35.03
CA GLN A 577 19.06 11.51 35.85
C GLN A 577 19.20 12.81 35.03
N GLU A 578 19.66 12.72 33.77
CA GLU A 578 19.76 13.89 32.87
C GLU A 578 18.39 14.37 32.33
N ASP A 579 17.35 13.52 32.33
CA ASP A 579 16.05 13.86 31.74
C ASP A 579 15.16 14.70 32.67
N SER A 580 15.35 14.61 33.99
CA SER A 580 14.53 15.34 34.97
C SER A 580 14.68 16.88 34.88
N SER A 581 15.86 17.38 34.51
CA SER A 581 16.13 18.81 34.32
C SER A 581 15.74 19.33 32.93
N ARG A 582 15.54 18.43 31.94
CA ARG A 582 15.10 18.77 30.58
C ARG A 582 13.58 18.92 30.45
N ILE A 583 12.80 18.20 31.27
CA ILE A 583 11.33 18.22 31.25
C ILE A 583 10.75 19.56 31.71
N CYS A 584 11.39 20.25 32.65
CA CYS A 584 10.95 21.57 33.12
C CYS A 584 11.35 22.73 32.19
N ASN A 585 12.22 22.49 31.20
CA ASN A 585 12.75 23.51 30.28
C ASN A 585 12.18 23.41 28.85
N GLY A 586 11.05 22.72 28.64
CA GLY A 586 10.38 22.65 27.34
C GLY A 586 11.14 21.89 26.24
N SER A 587 12.25 21.23 26.58
CA SER A 587 12.96 20.34 25.67
C SER A 587 12.39 18.93 25.76
N SER A 588 11.75 18.51 24.66
CA SER A 588 11.20 17.18 24.38
C SER A 588 11.90 16.05 25.15
N ILE A 589 11.12 15.21 25.83
CA ILE A 589 11.52 13.84 26.12
C ILE A 589 12.02 13.29 24.79
N GLY A 590 13.28 12.88 24.78
CA GLY A 590 13.78 12.03 23.72
C GLY A 590 12.92 10.77 23.74
N GLN A 591 11.85 10.75 22.94
CA GLN A 591 11.69 9.58 22.10
C GLN A 591 13.10 9.27 21.61
N LEU A 592 13.50 8.00 21.65
CA LEU A 592 14.23 7.49 20.51
C LEU A 592 13.40 7.90 19.29
N THR A 593 13.55 9.15 18.84
CA THR A 593 13.48 9.50 17.47
C THR A 593 14.57 8.59 16.95
N ASN A 594 14.14 7.41 16.51
CA ASN A 594 14.73 6.78 15.37
C ASN A 594 14.64 7.87 14.28
N SER A 595 15.50 8.90 14.36
CA SER A 595 16.18 9.40 13.18
C SER A 595 16.61 8.10 12.54
N THR A 596 15.87 7.71 11.52
CA THR A 596 16.10 6.44 10.83
C THR A 596 17.55 6.50 10.46
N SER A 597 18.39 5.81 11.23
CA SER A 597 19.83 5.82 11.02
C SER A 597 19.98 5.39 9.58
N LEU A 598 20.60 6.24 8.76
CA LEU A 598 20.77 5.98 7.35
C LEU A 598 21.30 4.57 7.19
N SER A 599 20.66 3.77 6.33
CA SER A 599 21.11 2.40 6.14
C SER A 599 22.54 2.42 5.60
N SER A 600 23.45 1.76 6.30
CA SER A 600 24.82 1.52 5.85
C SER A 600 25.08 0.03 5.71
N ALA A 601 25.95 -0.34 4.78
CA ALA A 601 26.34 -1.73 4.57
C ALA A 601 27.76 -1.80 4.02
N LYS A 602 28.49 -2.87 4.36
CA LYS A 602 29.79 -3.20 3.77
C LYS A 602 29.65 -4.47 2.97
N GLN A 603 30.08 -4.44 1.71
CA GLN A 603 30.11 -5.60 0.83
C GLN A 603 31.56 -5.88 0.45
N GLU A 604 32.03 -7.09 0.69
CA GLU A 604 33.37 -7.54 0.33
C GLU A 604 33.24 -8.67 -0.70
N VAL A 605 33.89 -8.50 -1.85
CA VAL A 605 33.91 -9.48 -2.94
C VAL A 605 35.33 -9.62 -3.44
N THR A 606 35.79 -10.85 -3.61
CA THR A 606 37.08 -11.15 -4.22
C THR A 606 36.93 -11.14 -5.73
N SER A 607 37.41 -10.09 -6.40
CA SER A 607 37.46 -10.05 -7.86
C SER A 607 38.66 -10.83 -8.38
N SER A 608 38.45 -11.71 -9.35
CA SER A 608 39.50 -12.37 -10.12
C SER A 608 39.29 -12.10 -11.60
N ARG A 609 40.37 -11.94 -12.35
CA ARG A 609 40.35 -11.82 -13.82
C ARG A 609 40.85 -13.07 -14.54
N GLU A 610 41.14 -14.13 -13.78
CA GLU A 610 41.65 -15.40 -14.33
C GLU A 610 40.70 -15.98 -15.39
N TYR A 611 39.40 -15.89 -15.17
CA TYR A 611 38.36 -16.40 -16.09
C TYR A 611 37.40 -15.29 -16.55
N TYR A 612 37.92 -14.14 -16.98
CA TYR A 612 37.08 -12.99 -17.34
C TYR A 612 35.93 -13.35 -18.33
N PRO A 613 34.66 -12.97 -18.05
CA PRO A 613 34.19 -12.06 -16.99
C PRO A 613 33.74 -12.73 -15.68
N VAL A 614 34.03 -14.01 -15.45
CA VAL A 614 33.66 -14.73 -14.23
C VAL A 614 34.35 -14.11 -13.01
N GLY A 615 33.58 -13.76 -11.98
CA GLY A 615 34.07 -13.13 -10.75
C GLY A 615 34.00 -11.60 -10.73
N GLU A 616 33.64 -10.96 -11.85
CA GLU A 616 33.40 -9.50 -11.91
C GLU A 616 31.92 -9.17 -11.63
N PRO A 617 31.61 -8.04 -10.97
CA PRO A 617 30.23 -7.61 -10.69
C PRO A 617 29.57 -7.05 -11.97
N MET A 618 29.29 -7.95 -12.91
CA MET A 618 28.73 -7.58 -14.20
C MET A 618 27.32 -7.01 -14.06
N LEU A 619 27.04 -5.98 -14.86
CA LEU A 619 25.70 -5.45 -15.02
C LEU A 619 24.75 -6.57 -15.46
N LYS A 620 23.61 -6.70 -14.78
CA LYS A 620 22.59 -7.68 -15.16
C LYS A 620 22.04 -7.32 -16.54
N SER A 621 22.08 -8.30 -17.46
CA SER A 621 21.47 -8.13 -18.78
C SER A 621 19.98 -7.77 -18.67
N GLY A 622 19.60 -6.72 -19.38
CA GLY A 622 18.24 -6.18 -19.38
C GLY A 622 17.82 -5.42 -18.12
N ALA A 623 18.74 -5.07 -17.20
CA ALA A 623 18.40 -4.28 -16.02
C ALA A 623 17.85 -2.88 -16.38
N THR A 624 18.41 -2.22 -17.40
CA THR A 624 17.96 -0.89 -17.82
C THR A 624 16.56 -0.93 -18.41
N ILE A 625 16.23 -1.93 -19.23
CA ILE A 625 14.87 -2.12 -19.76
C ILE A 625 13.86 -2.56 -18.68
N GLN A 626 14.33 -3.18 -17.58
CA GLN A 626 13.47 -3.41 -16.41
C GLN A 626 13.16 -2.09 -15.69
N ALA A 627 14.13 -1.17 -15.60
CA ALA A 627 13.95 0.12 -14.97
C ALA A 627 13.06 1.06 -15.80
N SER A 628 13.27 1.13 -17.12
CA SER A 628 12.39 1.90 -18.03
C SER A 628 10.99 1.31 -18.12
N GLY A 629 10.85 -0.01 -17.91
CA GLY A 629 9.59 -0.74 -18.00
C GLY A 629 9.31 -1.39 -19.35
N GLU A 630 10.27 -1.32 -20.28
CA GLU A 630 10.27 -2.03 -21.58
C GLU A 630 10.40 -3.57 -21.44
N ALA A 631 10.85 -4.06 -20.29
CA ALA A 631 10.86 -5.49 -19.99
C ALA A 631 9.42 -6.03 -19.92
N GLN A 632 9.06 -6.85 -20.92
CA GLN A 632 7.74 -7.46 -21.05
C GLN A 632 7.54 -8.66 -20.11
N TYR A 633 6.53 -8.63 -19.27
CA TYR A 633 6.03 -9.77 -18.50
C TYR A 633 4.78 -10.36 -19.16
N VAL A 634 4.21 -11.44 -18.63
CA VAL A 634 3.10 -12.14 -19.32
C VAL A 634 1.89 -11.24 -19.53
N ASP A 635 1.47 -10.49 -18.50
CA ASP A 635 0.34 -9.57 -18.62
C ASP A 635 0.62 -8.37 -19.56
N ASP A 636 1.90 -8.08 -19.84
CA ASP A 636 2.29 -7.02 -20.78
C ASP A 636 2.19 -7.46 -22.26
N ILE A 637 2.02 -8.77 -22.52
CA ILE A 637 1.81 -9.27 -23.88
C ILE A 637 0.47 -8.71 -24.40
N PRO A 638 0.45 -8.06 -25.58
CA PRO A 638 -0.78 -7.59 -26.19
C PRO A 638 -1.79 -8.73 -26.33
N SER A 639 -3.01 -8.49 -25.86
CA SER A 639 -4.08 -9.47 -25.99
C SER A 639 -4.49 -9.60 -27.47
N PRO A 640 -4.75 -10.82 -27.97
CA PRO A 640 -5.41 -11.01 -29.27
C PRO A 640 -6.79 -10.32 -29.33
N PRO A 641 -7.32 -10.03 -30.52
CA PRO A 641 -8.72 -9.60 -30.66
C PRO A 641 -9.68 -10.62 -30.04
N ASN A 642 -10.74 -10.14 -29.38
CA ASN A 642 -11.75 -10.97 -28.70
C ASN A 642 -11.20 -11.86 -27.57
N CYS A 643 -10.03 -11.54 -27.03
CA CYS A 643 -9.48 -12.25 -25.90
C CYS A 643 -10.38 -12.09 -24.67
N LEU A 644 -10.82 -13.21 -24.10
CA LEU A 644 -11.64 -13.25 -22.90
C LEU A 644 -10.75 -13.17 -21.65
N HIS A 645 -11.36 -13.09 -20.47
CA HIS A 645 -10.68 -13.05 -19.19
C HIS A 645 -11.34 -14.01 -18.21
N GLY A 646 -10.58 -14.53 -17.24
CA GLY A 646 -11.11 -15.48 -16.28
C GLY A 646 -10.80 -15.12 -14.82
N SER A 647 -11.62 -15.64 -13.93
CA SER A 647 -11.41 -15.53 -12.48
C SER A 647 -11.94 -16.78 -11.78
N PHE A 648 -11.17 -17.30 -10.84
CA PHE A 648 -11.51 -18.54 -10.15
C PHE A 648 -12.52 -18.28 -9.03
N ILE A 649 -13.48 -19.19 -8.91
CA ILE A 649 -14.31 -19.35 -7.72
C ILE A 649 -13.60 -20.38 -6.85
N TYR A 650 -13.22 -19.97 -5.64
CA TYR A 650 -12.50 -20.82 -4.69
C TYR A 650 -13.44 -21.35 -3.60
N SER A 651 -13.08 -22.49 -3.01
CA SER A 651 -13.75 -22.97 -1.81
C SER A 651 -13.54 -22.03 -0.62
N THR A 652 -14.61 -21.70 0.09
CA THR A 652 -14.56 -20.99 1.37
C THR A 652 -14.63 -21.95 2.57
N LYS A 653 -14.74 -23.26 2.31
CA LYS A 653 -14.81 -24.30 3.34
C LYS A 653 -13.58 -25.20 3.27
N PRO A 654 -12.97 -25.56 4.42
CA PRO A 654 -11.81 -26.45 4.45
C PRO A 654 -12.16 -27.89 4.04
N LEU A 655 -13.38 -28.35 4.32
CA LEU A 655 -13.90 -29.63 3.86
C LEU A 655 -15.42 -29.52 3.69
N ALA A 656 -15.91 -29.78 2.47
CA ALA A 656 -17.35 -29.71 2.16
C ALA A 656 -17.65 -30.37 0.82
N ARG A 657 -18.87 -30.90 0.66
CA ARG A 657 -19.39 -31.31 -0.65
C ARG A 657 -19.96 -30.11 -1.40
N VAL A 658 -19.63 -29.97 -2.68
CA VAL A 658 -20.14 -28.87 -3.52
C VAL A 658 -21.41 -29.33 -4.22
N LYS A 659 -22.56 -28.72 -3.89
CA LYS A 659 -23.86 -29.05 -4.52
C LYS A 659 -24.10 -28.25 -5.80
N GLY A 660 -23.48 -27.08 -5.92
CA GLY A 660 -23.64 -26.21 -7.08
C GLY A 660 -23.05 -24.83 -6.84
N VAL A 661 -22.89 -24.09 -7.93
CA VAL A 661 -22.41 -22.72 -7.96
C VAL A 661 -23.44 -21.90 -8.71
N ASP A 662 -24.05 -20.93 -8.02
CA ASP A 662 -24.99 -19.99 -8.62
C ASP A 662 -24.31 -18.64 -8.81
N LEU A 663 -24.39 -18.10 -10.02
CA LEU A 663 -24.00 -16.71 -10.28
C LEU A 663 -25.19 -15.80 -9.96
N ILE A 664 -25.00 -14.81 -9.09
CA ILE A 664 -26.08 -13.90 -8.70
C ILE A 664 -26.51 -13.06 -9.91
N SER A 665 -27.76 -13.24 -10.34
CA SER A 665 -28.39 -12.63 -11.51
C SER A 665 -28.84 -11.18 -11.28
N ASN A 666 -27.97 -10.33 -10.73
CA ASN A 666 -28.17 -8.89 -10.85
C ASN A 666 -27.65 -8.44 -12.23
N ASN A 667 -27.91 -7.19 -12.65
CA ASN A 667 -27.34 -6.56 -13.85
C ASN A 667 -25.78 -6.63 -13.96
N GLN A 668 -25.12 -7.31 -13.01
CA GLN A 668 -23.69 -7.60 -12.87
C GLN A 668 -23.17 -8.71 -13.80
N LEU A 669 -24.02 -9.48 -14.51
CA LEU A 669 -23.59 -10.54 -15.43
C LEU A 669 -23.35 -10.10 -16.88
N SER A 670 -23.45 -8.80 -17.19
CA SER A 670 -23.17 -8.30 -18.55
C SER A 670 -21.72 -8.59 -18.95
N GLY A 671 -21.55 -9.41 -19.99
CA GLY A 671 -20.24 -9.81 -20.53
C GLY A 671 -19.64 -11.07 -19.91
N VAL A 672 -20.35 -11.81 -19.04
CA VAL A 672 -19.95 -13.18 -18.66
C VAL A 672 -20.28 -14.12 -19.82
N ALA A 673 -19.28 -14.86 -20.29
CA ALA A 673 -19.38 -15.77 -21.43
C ALA A 673 -19.61 -17.22 -21.02
N ALA A 674 -18.96 -17.69 -19.96
CA ALA A 674 -19.05 -19.08 -19.50
C ALA A 674 -18.70 -19.25 -18.02
N LEU A 675 -19.14 -20.37 -17.45
CA LEU A 675 -18.69 -20.91 -16.16
C LEU A 675 -18.14 -22.31 -16.42
N ILE A 676 -16.84 -22.49 -16.21
CA ILE A 676 -16.11 -23.75 -16.48
C ILE A 676 -15.84 -24.46 -15.15
N SER A 677 -16.11 -25.76 -15.09
CA SER A 677 -15.93 -26.62 -13.92
C SER A 677 -15.22 -27.93 -14.31
N TYR A 678 -15.05 -28.85 -13.35
CA TYR A 678 -14.51 -30.18 -13.66
C TYR A 678 -15.33 -30.95 -14.71
N LYS A 679 -16.62 -30.62 -14.88
CA LYS A 679 -17.53 -31.26 -15.85
C LYS A 679 -17.25 -30.85 -17.30
N ASP A 680 -16.54 -29.75 -17.50
CA ASP A 680 -16.24 -29.18 -18.80
C ASP A 680 -14.87 -29.63 -19.34
N ILE A 681 -14.16 -30.46 -18.56
CA ILE A 681 -12.92 -31.11 -18.99
C ILE A 681 -13.25 -32.11 -20.11
N PRO A 682 -12.53 -32.11 -21.26
CA PRO A 682 -12.83 -33.01 -22.37
C PRO A 682 -12.84 -34.48 -21.95
N GLU A 683 -13.65 -35.33 -22.60
CA GLU A 683 -13.75 -36.77 -22.28
C GLU A 683 -12.41 -37.53 -22.35
N ARG A 684 -11.48 -37.07 -23.21
CA ARG A 684 -10.13 -37.63 -23.32
C ARG A 684 -9.12 -37.01 -22.36
N GLY A 685 -9.52 -35.97 -21.65
CA GLY A 685 -8.71 -35.23 -20.68
C GLY A 685 -8.88 -35.75 -19.25
N GLU A 686 -7.99 -35.30 -18.38
CA GLU A 686 -7.99 -35.65 -16.95
C GLU A 686 -8.14 -34.40 -16.07
N ASN A 687 -8.85 -34.49 -14.95
CA ASN A 687 -8.92 -33.41 -13.96
C ASN A 687 -7.61 -33.29 -13.17
N VAL A 688 -6.58 -32.72 -13.81
CA VAL A 688 -5.23 -32.57 -13.26
C VAL A 688 -4.77 -31.11 -13.35
N GLY A 689 -4.53 -30.50 -12.19
CA GLY A 689 -4.07 -29.12 -12.05
C GLY A 689 -2.57 -29.02 -11.82
N SER A 690 -1.97 -30.01 -11.15
CA SER A 690 -0.53 -30.11 -10.99
C SER A 690 -0.10 -31.55 -10.73
N VAL A 691 1.15 -31.91 -11.09
CA VAL A 691 1.71 -33.24 -10.83
C VAL A 691 3.02 -33.09 -10.07
N ALA A 692 2.99 -33.40 -8.77
CA ALA A 692 4.16 -33.35 -7.90
C ALA A 692 4.66 -34.75 -7.55
N MET A 693 5.78 -34.81 -6.84
CA MET A 693 6.40 -36.08 -6.41
C MET A 693 5.54 -36.87 -5.42
N LEU A 694 4.64 -36.19 -4.69
CA LEU A 694 3.75 -36.79 -3.68
C LEU A 694 2.36 -37.14 -4.22
N GLY A 695 2.12 -36.95 -5.52
CA GLY A 695 0.82 -37.17 -6.16
C GLY A 695 0.41 -36.01 -7.07
N PHE A 696 -0.80 -36.09 -7.59
CA PHE A 696 -1.40 -35.03 -8.40
C PHE A 696 -2.46 -34.26 -7.61
N GLU A 697 -2.61 -32.98 -7.94
CA GLU A 697 -3.70 -32.14 -7.45
C GLU A 697 -4.71 -31.93 -8.59
N PRO A 698 -6.03 -31.95 -8.32
CA PRO A 698 -7.03 -31.69 -9.34
C PRO A 698 -6.99 -30.22 -9.80
N LEU A 699 -7.47 -29.95 -11.02
CA LEU A 699 -7.60 -28.58 -11.54
C LEU A 699 -8.77 -27.85 -10.88
N PHE A 700 -9.90 -28.55 -10.78
CA PHE A 700 -11.09 -28.13 -10.08
C PHE A 700 -11.47 -29.18 -9.03
N ALA A 701 -11.99 -28.74 -7.90
CA ALA A 701 -12.68 -29.61 -6.97
C ALA A 701 -13.79 -30.37 -7.72
N ASP A 702 -13.88 -31.66 -7.46
CA ASP A 702 -14.91 -32.55 -7.97
C ASP A 702 -16.20 -32.33 -7.17
N ASP A 703 -16.70 -33.38 -6.50
CA ASP A 703 -17.84 -33.26 -5.60
C ASP A 703 -17.43 -32.86 -4.17
N LEU A 704 -16.13 -32.87 -3.85
CA LEU A 704 -15.60 -32.61 -2.51
C LEU A 704 -14.43 -31.61 -2.55
N THR A 705 -14.56 -30.50 -1.81
CA THR A 705 -13.43 -29.60 -1.56
C THR A 705 -12.65 -30.07 -0.35
N ARG A 706 -11.32 -30.03 -0.43
CA ARG A 706 -10.34 -30.55 0.53
C ARG A 706 -9.54 -29.45 1.24
N CYS A 707 -9.63 -28.21 0.78
CA CYS A 707 -9.11 -27.05 1.49
C CYS A 707 -9.85 -25.76 1.12
N ALA A 708 -9.79 -24.76 2.01
CA ALA A 708 -10.17 -23.41 1.66
C ALA A 708 -9.15 -22.86 0.64
N GLY A 709 -9.63 -22.26 -0.44
CA GLY A 709 -8.79 -21.82 -1.55
C GLY A 709 -8.63 -22.86 -2.68
N GLU A 710 -9.27 -24.02 -2.62
CA GLU A 710 -9.30 -24.97 -3.75
C GLU A 710 -10.19 -24.41 -4.89
N PRO A 711 -9.73 -24.39 -6.15
CA PRO A 711 -10.56 -23.94 -7.27
C PRO A 711 -11.78 -24.84 -7.47
N ILE A 712 -12.98 -24.28 -7.56
CA ILE A 712 -14.23 -25.03 -7.83
C ILE A 712 -14.64 -24.85 -9.29
N ALA A 713 -14.56 -23.63 -9.78
CA ALA A 713 -14.93 -23.26 -11.14
C ALA A 713 -14.14 -22.03 -11.59
N LEU A 714 -14.14 -21.75 -12.89
CA LEU A 714 -13.63 -20.55 -13.51
C LEU A 714 -14.76 -19.79 -14.19
N VAL A 715 -14.98 -18.54 -13.80
CA VAL A 715 -15.82 -17.61 -14.56
C VAL A 715 -15.01 -17.06 -15.72
N VAL A 716 -15.60 -17.04 -16.92
CA VAL A 716 -15.01 -16.46 -18.13
C VAL A 716 -15.88 -15.28 -18.57
N ALA A 717 -15.27 -14.13 -18.86
CA ALA A 717 -15.95 -12.90 -19.25
C ALA A 717 -15.14 -12.08 -20.27
N GLU A 718 -15.78 -11.14 -20.97
CA GLU A 718 -15.11 -10.24 -21.93
C GLU A 718 -14.09 -9.29 -21.28
N LYS A 719 -14.21 -9.04 -19.97
CA LYS A 719 -13.35 -8.14 -19.21
C LYS A 719 -12.96 -8.78 -17.88
N GLN A 720 -11.70 -8.62 -17.46
CA GLN A 720 -11.20 -9.14 -16.18
C GLN A 720 -12.05 -8.68 -14.99
N LYS A 721 -12.44 -7.40 -14.97
CA LYS A 721 -13.29 -6.84 -13.90
C LYS A 721 -14.64 -7.57 -13.79
N SER A 722 -15.26 -7.92 -14.92
CA SER A 722 -16.52 -8.66 -14.93
C SER A 722 -16.34 -10.08 -14.40
N ALA A 723 -15.25 -10.76 -14.79
CA ALA A 723 -14.91 -12.08 -14.28
C ALA A 723 -14.67 -12.04 -12.75
N ASP A 724 -13.90 -11.07 -12.26
CA ASP A 724 -13.61 -10.90 -10.83
C ASP A 724 -14.86 -10.60 -10.02
N LEU A 725 -15.74 -9.70 -10.49
CA LEU A 725 -16.99 -9.39 -9.80
C LEU A 725 -17.92 -10.60 -9.73
N ALA A 726 -18.07 -11.33 -10.84
CA ALA A 726 -18.92 -12.51 -10.90
C ALA A 726 -18.37 -13.65 -10.04
N ALA A 727 -17.05 -13.88 -10.04
CA ALA A 727 -16.42 -14.89 -9.20
C ALA A 727 -16.52 -14.56 -7.70
N ASN A 728 -16.26 -13.31 -7.31
CA ASN A 728 -16.33 -12.88 -5.91
C ASN A 728 -17.77 -12.82 -5.36
N SER A 729 -18.76 -12.70 -6.25
CA SER A 729 -20.19 -12.66 -5.87
C SER A 729 -20.88 -14.02 -6.06
N ALA A 730 -20.15 -15.07 -6.47
CA ALA A 730 -20.74 -16.38 -6.70
C ALA A 730 -21.18 -17.03 -5.38
N LEU A 731 -22.39 -17.59 -5.36
CA LEU A 731 -22.89 -18.35 -4.21
C LEU A 731 -22.59 -19.83 -4.42
N VAL A 732 -21.66 -20.35 -3.61
CA VAL A 732 -21.36 -21.79 -3.59
C VAL A 732 -22.22 -22.47 -2.53
N LYS A 733 -23.00 -23.47 -2.96
CA LYS A 733 -23.83 -24.30 -2.07
C LYS A 733 -23.00 -25.46 -1.53
N TYR A 734 -22.71 -25.42 -0.24
CA TYR A 734 -21.97 -26.45 0.46
C TYR A 734 -22.89 -27.38 1.25
N ASP A 735 -22.49 -28.63 1.37
CA ASP A 735 -23.03 -29.62 2.30
C ASP A 735 -21.89 -30.16 3.15
N THR A 736 -22.01 -29.96 4.47
CA THR A 736 -21.04 -30.42 5.47
C THR A 736 -21.58 -31.55 6.32
N GLU A 737 -22.80 -32.04 6.03
CA GLU A 737 -23.40 -33.13 6.78
C GLU A 737 -22.67 -34.45 6.47
N ASN A 738 -22.49 -35.28 7.50
CA ASN A 738 -21.85 -36.60 7.39
C ASN A 738 -20.41 -36.57 6.83
N LEU A 739 -19.69 -35.46 7.05
CA LEU A 739 -18.24 -35.37 6.81
C LEU A 739 -17.51 -35.35 8.15
N ASP A 740 -16.31 -35.92 8.17
CA ASP A 740 -15.42 -35.77 9.32
C ASP A 740 -15.04 -34.29 9.52
N PRO A 741 -14.74 -33.84 10.75
CA PRO A 741 -14.20 -32.51 10.96
C PRO A 741 -12.91 -32.32 10.15
N PRO A 742 -12.67 -31.13 9.55
CA PRO A 742 -11.44 -30.88 8.81
C PRO A 742 -10.21 -31.01 9.72
N ILE A 743 -9.08 -31.42 9.14
CA ILE A 743 -7.78 -31.42 9.79
C ILE A 743 -7.10 -30.09 9.45
N LEU A 744 -6.86 -29.25 10.44
CA LEU A 744 -6.34 -27.89 10.30
C LEU A 744 -4.93 -27.72 10.87
N THR A 745 -4.51 -28.60 11.78
CA THR A 745 -3.18 -28.55 12.39
C THR A 745 -2.36 -29.82 12.15
N VAL A 746 -1.04 -29.71 12.32
CA VAL A 746 -0.13 -30.86 12.22
C VAL A 746 -0.42 -31.86 13.34
N GLU A 747 -0.75 -31.38 14.54
CA GLU A 747 -1.10 -32.20 15.69
C GLU A 747 -2.36 -33.04 15.42
N GLU A 748 -3.40 -32.44 14.84
CA GLU A 748 -4.62 -33.16 14.44
C GLU A 748 -4.32 -34.21 13.35
N ALA A 749 -3.44 -33.88 12.39
CA ALA A 749 -3.03 -34.82 11.35
C ALA A 749 -2.31 -36.04 11.95
N VAL A 750 -1.45 -35.82 12.95
CA VAL A 750 -0.75 -36.89 13.66
C VAL A 750 -1.72 -37.74 14.48
N GLU A 751 -2.62 -37.12 15.24
CA GLU A 751 -3.62 -37.82 16.06
C GLU A 751 -4.51 -38.73 15.21
N ARG A 752 -4.87 -38.27 14.01
CA ARG A 752 -5.73 -39.03 13.08
C ARG A 752 -4.95 -39.90 12.09
N SER A 753 -3.63 -39.99 12.22
CA SER A 753 -2.75 -40.74 11.31
C SER A 753 -2.94 -40.39 9.82
N SER A 754 -3.20 -39.10 9.53
CA SER A 754 -3.43 -38.57 8.19
C SER A 754 -2.13 -38.04 7.58
N PHE A 755 -1.38 -38.92 6.92
CA PHE A 755 -0.06 -38.60 6.34
C PHE A 755 -0.02 -38.80 4.82
N PHE A 756 0.87 -38.08 4.15
CA PHE A 756 1.25 -38.39 2.77
C PHE A 756 2.10 -39.65 2.71
N GLU A 757 1.95 -40.44 1.66
CA GLU A 757 2.88 -41.53 1.36
C GLU A 757 4.22 -40.94 0.89
N VAL A 758 5.28 -41.18 1.65
CA VAL A 758 6.60 -40.60 1.41
C VAL A 758 7.49 -41.60 0.68
N PRO A 759 8.06 -41.26 -0.49
CA PRO A 759 8.99 -42.14 -1.19
C PRO A 759 10.20 -42.53 -0.34
N ALA A 760 10.59 -43.80 -0.40
CA ALA A 760 11.57 -44.37 0.52
C ALA A 760 12.93 -43.64 0.57
N PHE A 761 13.35 -43.04 -0.55
CA PHE A 761 14.61 -42.31 -0.64
C PHE A 761 14.62 -40.99 0.14
N LEU A 762 13.45 -40.48 0.58
CA LEU A 762 13.34 -39.30 1.44
C LEU A 762 13.40 -39.65 2.93
N TYR A 763 13.31 -40.92 3.33
CA TYR A 763 13.41 -41.27 4.74
C TYR A 763 14.79 -40.92 5.30
N PRO A 764 14.86 -40.30 6.50
CA PRO A 764 16.13 -40.01 7.13
C PRO A 764 16.88 -41.30 7.42
N LYS A 765 18.18 -41.31 7.14
CA LYS A 765 19.07 -42.41 7.53
C LYS A 765 19.62 -42.12 8.92
N GLN A 766 19.60 -43.13 9.78
CA GLN A 766 20.26 -43.03 11.08
C GLN A 766 21.77 -42.82 10.90
N VAL A 767 22.31 -41.82 11.59
CA VAL A 767 23.74 -41.53 11.64
C VAL A 767 24.21 -41.69 13.08
N GLY A 768 25.06 -42.69 13.34
CA GLY A 768 25.57 -42.99 14.68
C GLY A 768 24.57 -43.69 15.61
N ASP A 769 24.93 -43.75 16.89
CA ASP A 769 24.12 -44.32 17.97
C ASP A 769 23.65 -43.21 18.92
N PHE A 770 22.36 -42.87 18.83
CA PHE A 770 21.75 -41.83 19.65
C PHE A 770 21.74 -42.17 21.14
N SER A 771 21.59 -43.45 21.50
CA SER A 771 21.52 -43.87 22.91
C SER A 771 22.88 -43.70 23.57
N LYS A 772 23.94 -44.08 22.85
CA LYS A 772 25.32 -43.85 23.30
C LYS A 772 25.61 -42.35 23.42
N GLY A 773 25.27 -41.57 22.40
CA GLY A 773 25.49 -40.12 22.41
C GLY A 773 24.77 -39.41 23.57
N MET A 774 23.53 -39.82 23.89
CA MET A 774 22.78 -39.28 25.03
C MET A 774 23.37 -39.68 26.38
N ALA A 775 23.91 -40.91 26.51
CA ALA A 775 24.52 -41.38 27.75
C ALA A 775 25.88 -40.71 28.04
N GLU A 776 26.62 -40.35 26.99
CA GLU A 776 27.92 -39.68 27.10
C GLU A 776 27.81 -38.14 27.21
N ALA A 777 26.62 -37.56 27.03
CA ALA A 777 26.43 -36.11 27.05
C ALA A 777 26.45 -35.54 28.48
N ASP A 778 27.24 -34.47 28.69
CA ASP A 778 27.31 -33.75 29.97
C ASP A 778 25.96 -33.13 30.40
N TYR A 779 25.13 -32.73 29.42
CA TYR A 779 23.79 -32.20 29.62
C TYR A 779 22.81 -32.81 28.62
N THR A 780 21.69 -33.30 29.13
CA THR A 780 20.65 -33.94 28.32
C THR A 780 19.41 -33.06 28.22
N ILE A 781 18.97 -32.73 27.00
CA ILE A 781 17.66 -32.11 26.74
C ILE A 781 16.67 -33.23 26.45
N LEU A 782 15.71 -33.45 27.35
CA LEU A 782 14.74 -34.55 27.22
C LEU A 782 13.65 -34.28 26.19
N SER A 783 13.22 -33.02 26.08
CA SER A 783 12.25 -32.58 25.08
C SER A 783 12.36 -31.07 24.86
N ALA A 784 12.22 -30.65 23.61
CA ALA A 784 12.07 -29.26 23.21
C ALA A 784 11.15 -29.21 21.99
N GLU A 785 10.29 -28.20 21.92
CA GLU A 785 9.37 -27.99 20.82
C GLU A 785 9.57 -26.60 20.23
N ILE A 786 9.63 -26.53 18.89
CA ILE A 786 9.74 -25.28 18.14
C ILE A 786 8.68 -25.30 17.04
N LYS A 787 7.76 -24.32 17.07
CA LYS A 787 6.77 -24.14 16.00
C LYS A 787 7.23 -23.07 15.01
N LEU A 788 7.44 -23.47 13.76
CA LEU A 788 7.70 -22.56 12.65
C LEU A 788 6.40 -22.31 11.88
N ARG A 789 6.08 -21.04 11.64
CA ARG A 789 4.88 -20.67 10.88
C ARG A 789 5.17 -20.65 9.37
N SER A 790 4.11 -20.74 8.59
CA SER A 790 4.15 -20.63 7.13
C SER A 790 4.63 -19.26 6.65
N GLN A 791 5.13 -19.20 5.42
CA GLN A 791 5.54 -17.96 4.77
C GLN A 791 4.94 -17.87 3.37
N TYR A 792 4.41 -16.69 3.02
CA TYR A 792 3.95 -16.42 1.66
C TYR A 792 5.13 -15.99 0.75
N HIS A 793 5.13 -16.48 -0.49
CA HIS A 793 6.18 -16.17 -1.46
C HIS A 793 6.25 -14.67 -1.77
N PHE A 794 5.09 -14.04 -2.00
CA PHE A 794 4.94 -12.63 -2.32
C PHE A 794 5.77 -12.20 -3.54
N TYR A 795 5.74 -13.01 -4.61
CA TYR A 795 6.25 -12.58 -5.91
C TYR A 795 5.48 -11.35 -6.41
N MET A 796 6.21 -10.39 -6.99
CA MET A 796 5.64 -9.09 -7.36
C MET A 796 4.74 -9.19 -8.60
N GLU A 797 5.09 -10.07 -9.54
CA GLU A 797 4.17 -10.51 -10.61
C GLU A 797 3.34 -11.68 -10.05
N THR A 798 2.03 -11.54 -10.00
CA THR A 798 1.10 -12.61 -9.58
C THR A 798 1.13 -13.80 -10.56
N GLN A 799 0.33 -14.82 -10.31
CA GLN A 799 0.20 -15.92 -11.27
C GLN A 799 -0.53 -15.39 -12.51
N THR A 800 0.06 -15.59 -13.69
CA THR A 800 -0.48 -15.06 -14.94
C THR A 800 -0.12 -15.98 -16.09
N ALA A 801 -1.11 -16.23 -16.94
CA ALA A 801 -0.94 -16.94 -18.18
C ALA A 801 -1.82 -16.34 -19.28
N LEU A 802 -1.40 -16.53 -20.52
CA LEU A 802 -2.13 -16.21 -21.74
C LEU A 802 -1.97 -17.43 -22.64
N ALA A 803 -3.07 -18.10 -23.00
CA ALA A 803 -3.00 -19.10 -24.05
C ALA A 803 -3.77 -18.68 -25.30
N VAL A 804 -3.18 -19.07 -26.42
CA VAL A 804 -3.58 -18.69 -27.75
C VAL A 804 -3.70 -20.00 -28.53
N PRO A 805 -4.93 -20.42 -28.87
CA PRO A 805 -5.15 -21.52 -29.80
C PRO A 805 -4.48 -21.23 -31.14
N ASP A 806 -3.94 -22.26 -31.77
CA ASP A 806 -3.24 -22.23 -33.05
C ASP A 806 -3.88 -23.26 -34.02
N GLU A 807 -3.39 -23.34 -35.26
CA GLU A 807 -3.86 -24.34 -36.22
C GLU A 807 -3.62 -25.79 -35.74
N ASP A 808 -4.27 -26.77 -36.38
CA ASP A 808 -4.10 -28.20 -36.10
C ASP A 808 -4.31 -28.63 -34.63
N ASN A 809 -5.25 -27.95 -33.93
CA ASN A 809 -5.53 -28.20 -32.52
C ASN A 809 -4.28 -28.01 -31.63
N CYS A 810 -3.41 -27.08 -32.02
CA CYS A 810 -2.26 -26.67 -31.22
C CYS A 810 -2.61 -25.49 -30.31
N ILE A 811 -1.81 -25.29 -29.26
CA ILE A 811 -1.96 -24.18 -28.32
C ILE A 811 -0.60 -23.65 -27.88
N VAL A 812 -0.45 -22.32 -27.90
CA VAL A 812 0.70 -21.62 -27.35
C VAL A 812 0.31 -20.98 -26.02
N VAL A 813 1.01 -21.32 -24.95
CA VAL A 813 0.78 -20.83 -23.58
C VAL A 813 1.96 -19.98 -23.14
N HIS A 814 1.76 -18.68 -23.04
CA HIS A 814 2.68 -17.77 -22.35
C HIS A 814 2.36 -17.78 -20.86
N THR A 815 3.31 -18.16 -20.01
CA THR A 815 3.03 -18.30 -18.57
C THR A 815 4.22 -17.91 -17.71
N SER A 816 3.90 -17.34 -16.54
CA SER A 816 4.87 -17.01 -15.51
C SER A 816 5.08 -18.23 -14.62
N THR A 817 5.93 -19.16 -15.07
CA THR A 817 6.22 -20.43 -14.39
C THR A 817 7.72 -20.68 -14.28
N GLN A 818 8.15 -21.44 -13.28
CA GLN A 818 9.53 -21.92 -13.15
C GLN A 818 9.77 -23.25 -13.89
N CYS A 819 8.70 -23.98 -14.21
CA CYS A 819 8.75 -25.33 -14.77
C CYS A 819 7.85 -25.44 -16.01
N PRO A 820 8.21 -24.80 -17.14
CA PRO A 820 7.42 -24.86 -18.37
C PRO A 820 7.20 -26.28 -18.89
N GLU A 821 8.13 -27.20 -18.63
CA GLU A 821 8.05 -28.62 -18.96
C GLU A 821 6.92 -29.34 -18.19
N TYR A 822 6.68 -28.99 -16.94
CA TYR A 822 5.57 -29.56 -16.16
C TYR A 822 4.24 -28.94 -16.58
N ALA A 823 4.21 -27.64 -16.86
CA ALA A 823 3.03 -27.00 -17.42
C ALA A 823 2.63 -27.65 -18.76
N HIS A 824 3.58 -27.84 -19.66
CA HIS A 824 3.38 -28.49 -20.97
C HIS A 824 2.67 -29.85 -20.84
N ARG A 825 3.23 -30.74 -20.02
CA ARG A 825 2.67 -32.09 -19.82
C ARG A 825 1.29 -32.06 -19.17
N THR A 826 1.12 -31.19 -18.17
CA THR A 826 -0.16 -31.12 -17.43
C THR A 826 -1.27 -30.54 -18.30
N ILE A 827 -0.98 -29.54 -19.13
CA ILE A 827 -1.92 -28.98 -20.11
C ILE A 827 -2.35 -30.05 -21.12
N ALA A 828 -1.39 -30.78 -21.70
CA ALA A 828 -1.67 -31.84 -22.66
C ALA A 828 -2.59 -32.93 -22.06
N LYS A 829 -2.29 -33.37 -20.83
CA LYS A 829 -3.12 -34.33 -20.07
C LYS A 829 -4.52 -33.79 -19.77
N CYS A 830 -4.62 -32.56 -19.29
CA CYS A 830 -5.92 -31.98 -18.95
C CYS A 830 -6.82 -31.80 -20.18
N LEU A 831 -6.24 -31.47 -21.34
CA LEU A 831 -6.99 -31.28 -22.59
C LEU A 831 -7.19 -32.59 -23.37
N GLY A 832 -6.49 -33.67 -23.04
CA GLY A 832 -6.55 -34.93 -23.77
C GLY A 832 -5.95 -34.85 -25.18
N ILE A 833 -4.93 -33.99 -25.37
CA ILE A 833 -4.24 -33.76 -26.65
C ILE A 833 -2.77 -34.22 -26.58
N PRO A 834 -2.12 -34.53 -27.72
CA PRO A 834 -0.71 -34.89 -27.74
C PRO A 834 0.19 -33.76 -27.18
N GLU A 835 1.26 -34.14 -26.47
CA GLU A 835 2.23 -33.19 -25.92
C GLU A 835 2.80 -32.23 -26.99
N HIS A 836 3.07 -32.70 -28.21
CA HIS A 836 3.59 -31.86 -29.29
C HIS A 836 2.62 -30.76 -29.77
N ASN A 837 1.33 -30.86 -29.45
CA ASN A 837 0.34 -29.81 -29.73
C ASN A 837 0.40 -28.66 -28.71
N VAL A 838 1.15 -28.80 -27.62
CA VAL A 838 1.25 -27.78 -26.57
C VAL A 838 2.62 -27.12 -26.60
N ARG A 839 2.66 -25.78 -26.75
CA ARG A 839 3.90 -25.00 -26.64
C ARG A 839 3.83 -24.06 -25.45
N VAL A 840 4.72 -24.23 -24.48
CA VAL A 840 4.80 -23.34 -23.30
C VAL A 840 5.99 -22.40 -23.43
N ILE A 841 5.76 -21.09 -23.23
CA ILE A 841 6.77 -20.04 -23.38
C ILE A 841 6.85 -19.21 -22.08
N THR A 842 8.04 -19.21 -21.46
CA THR A 842 8.37 -18.33 -20.34
C THR A 842 9.62 -17.52 -20.65
N ARG A 843 9.46 -16.23 -20.93
CA ARG A 843 10.59 -15.33 -21.22
C ARG A 843 11.32 -14.88 -19.94
N ARG A 844 10.55 -14.53 -18.91
CA ARG A 844 11.00 -14.06 -17.59
C ARG A 844 9.86 -14.18 -16.59
N VAL A 845 10.20 -14.14 -15.29
CA VAL A 845 9.26 -14.27 -14.17
C VAL A 845 9.53 -13.13 -13.17
N GLY A 846 8.51 -12.37 -12.79
CA GLY A 846 8.56 -11.28 -11.82
C GLY A 846 8.63 -11.73 -10.36
N GLY A 847 9.50 -12.71 -10.08
CA GLY A 847 9.63 -13.42 -8.81
C GLY A 847 8.89 -14.75 -8.84
N GLY A 848 9.54 -15.83 -8.38
CA GLY A 848 8.96 -17.18 -8.31
C GLY A 848 9.10 -17.79 -6.93
N PHE A 849 10.34 -17.83 -6.42
CA PHE A 849 10.67 -18.28 -5.05
C PHE A 849 10.17 -19.70 -4.71
N GLY A 850 9.97 -20.56 -5.71
CA GLY A 850 9.39 -21.90 -5.56
C GLY A 850 7.87 -21.93 -5.78
N GLY A 851 7.16 -20.86 -5.44
CA GLY A 851 5.70 -20.75 -5.59
C GLY A 851 5.19 -20.76 -7.03
N LYS A 852 6.07 -20.64 -8.02
CA LYS A 852 5.75 -20.74 -9.46
C LYS A 852 6.25 -22.02 -10.12
N ALA A 853 6.73 -23.01 -9.35
CA ALA A 853 7.08 -24.32 -9.89
C ALA A 853 5.83 -25.15 -10.22
N MET A 854 4.93 -25.32 -9.24
CA MET A 854 3.72 -26.15 -9.39
C MET A 854 2.44 -25.33 -9.39
N ARG A 855 2.30 -24.34 -8.50
CA ARG A 855 1.06 -23.58 -8.30
C ARG A 855 0.73 -22.61 -9.45
N ALA A 856 1.65 -22.41 -10.40
CA ALA A 856 1.41 -21.66 -11.63
C ALA A 856 0.70 -22.48 -12.72
N ILE A 857 0.74 -23.82 -12.60
CA ILE A 857 0.25 -24.73 -13.63
C ILE A 857 -1.27 -24.67 -13.78
N PRO A 858 -2.10 -24.68 -12.70
CA PRO A 858 -3.55 -24.56 -12.84
C PRO A 858 -3.99 -23.30 -13.61
N VAL A 859 -3.30 -22.18 -13.38
CA VAL A 859 -3.52 -20.91 -14.08
C VAL A 859 -3.16 -21.01 -15.57
N SER A 860 -2.23 -21.89 -15.94
CA SER A 860 -1.77 -22.08 -17.32
C SER A 860 -2.73 -22.94 -18.16
N ILE A 861 -3.50 -23.84 -17.55
CA ILE A 861 -4.34 -24.83 -18.24
C ILE A 861 -5.60 -24.22 -18.86
N ILE A 862 -6.27 -23.29 -18.19
CA ILE A 862 -7.67 -22.94 -18.50
C ILE A 862 -7.79 -21.82 -19.57
N ASN A 863 -6.81 -21.68 -20.46
CA ASN A 863 -6.69 -20.49 -21.33
C ASN A 863 -7.07 -20.72 -22.81
N ILE A 864 -8.00 -21.60 -23.16
CA ILE A 864 -8.48 -21.66 -24.56
C ILE A 864 -9.20 -20.34 -24.88
N GLN A 865 -8.51 -19.43 -25.62
CA GLN A 865 -8.98 -18.10 -26.03
C GLN A 865 -9.23 -17.07 -24.90
N ILE A 866 -8.64 -17.28 -23.72
CA ILE A 866 -8.85 -16.45 -22.51
C ILE A 866 -7.48 -15.99 -21.98
N LYS A 867 -7.30 -14.67 -21.77
CA LYS A 867 -6.25 -14.06 -20.94
C LYS A 867 -6.73 -13.97 -19.50
N VAL A 868 -6.37 -14.96 -18.69
CA VAL A 868 -6.65 -14.94 -17.25
C VAL A 868 -5.50 -14.25 -16.50
N SER A 869 -5.77 -13.07 -15.95
CA SER A 869 -4.90 -12.48 -14.93
C SER A 869 -5.51 -12.79 -13.56
N VAL A 870 -5.11 -13.92 -12.96
CA VAL A 870 -5.56 -14.26 -11.61
C VAL A 870 -4.86 -13.37 -10.60
N ASN A 871 -5.54 -12.28 -10.23
CA ASN A 871 -5.20 -11.53 -9.04
C ASN A 871 -5.75 -12.28 -7.83
N VAL A 872 -5.03 -13.30 -7.36
CA VAL A 872 -5.29 -13.81 -6.01
C VAL A 872 -4.83 -12.73 -5.04
N PHE A 873 -5.74 -11.83 -4.67
CA PHE A 873 -5.61 -11.08 -3.44
C PHE A 873 -5.85 -12.08 -2.31
N VAL A 874 -4.76 -12.64 -1.78
CA VAL A 874 -4.81 -13.06 -0.38
C VAL A 874 -4.87 -11.75 0.38
N LEU A 875 -6.08 -11.29 0.70
CA LEU A 875 -6.23 -10.46 1.89
C LEU A 875 -5.63 -11.31 3.00
N CYS A 876 -4.46 -10.91 3.51
CA CYS A 876 -4.06 -11.30 4.85
C CYS A 876 -5.07 -10.63 5.79
N GLU A 877 -6.29 -11.17 5.86
CA GLU A 877 -7.09 -11.07 7.06
C GLU A 877 -6.43 -12.02 8.06
N ASP A 878 -5.78 -11.43 9.06
CA ASP A 878 -5.32 -12.13 10.26
C ASP A 878 -6.48 -12.72 11.05
#